data_AF-A0A075AEV5-F1
#
_entry.id   AF-A0A075AEV5-F1
#
_cell.length_a   1.000
_cell.length_b   1.000
_cell.length_c   1.000
_cell.angle_alpha   90.00
_cell.angle_beta   90.00
_cell.angle_gamma   90.00
#
_symmetry.space_group_name_H-M   'P 1'
#
loop_
_entity.id
_entity.type
_entity.pdbx_description
1 polymer ?
#
loop_
_entity_poly.entity_id
_entity_poly.type
_entity_poly.pdbx_seq_one_letter_code
_entity_poly.pdbx_strand_id
1 'polypeptide(L)'
;MKCGLITDRYGEAIPLKDVKISCDIANLSSNVEALFTYTNTLDHAAEAKFVFPMNDVAVYNFEAKIDDRVIVAECRPRTEAKTTYEEAKAKGHTAFIMEQDEKCEDIFRMSIGHIPVNGTVFVTVRYVGQLAVDASCADGTNSSRALFTLPSVINPRYAPADTTVHREFESFDGFIWNSTSYTIAFEATLLMPEPIVSVTSERDKYTVTVESEDPRHATVVLASGFKPDHDLQMVIELANPLNSFAAIEPSANDQFSPHLRHCIMAQFMPDLSAVAGEQEQRTELIFVVDRSGSMQGESIRRASESLLLLLKSLPPGCRFQIIGFGSTHAALFPEAMEYNEETLARGLQYQEAMDADMGGTEVLPALKTAYDSPLSGVGWYRQIIFLTDGDVTNADEVVGLVQSNIHKARLFSIGIGHGASTYLVSSVARAGRGLATFIRDESQLRGAVMKVLKSALEPRALPTKLHWNLQLKGADCKLTTPEIVAVPTTPPAIFSGCFSTMFAFFNGEPTELTGDLELSFDVMGDQHTVRIPISVAAGTRLLPCHKNSPLHRLAAKCLLNQLGDQLKGLQMTEGNKEQDSIRKQIEQVSCMFNVVCPLTSFIGVDPVTRNEVFVVKPYAEAEHLTNRSASFDTILVFIAADGGCRCSYLQCLAILQNVPLRASSIPLEFNGSAAPVRLCASVAPACYTSDCAPDIVDSPTFAPGGFMALSNTLAHISLYCRAISVTGQYFLYVARYSSLLLFKALCKYFPVCSQSTEEPVERQEDSIVKLVKLQQFSGSWPLVDEVVALLEIDAAMVRKEKPKTWQASSQNELSDSAWITMLVIAYFELRHSESEVEWELVVRKAQQWLHSQAKLVEPSTTAAKALCDKLLEQARQLIRTNMHTPTK
;
A
#
# COMPACT_ATOMS: atom_id res chain seq x y z
N MET A 1 21.72 6.51 6.37
CA MET A 1 21.33 5.81 7.62
C MET A 1 20.48 6.73 8.51
N LYS A 2 19.15 6.55 8.55
CA LYS A 2 18.24 7.09 9.57
C LYS A 2 16.97 6.26 9.75
N CYS A 3 17.12 4.94 9.89
CA CYS A 3 16.00 4.04 10.20
C CYS A 3 15.68 4.12 11.70
N GLY A 4 14.50 4.61 12.04
CA GLY A 4 13.97 4.66 13.40
C GLY A 4 13.22 5.95 13.71
N LEU A 5 12.94 6.20 14.99
CA LEU A 5 12.23 7.40 15.43
C LEU A 5 13.12 8.63 15.23
N ILE A 6 12.63 9.63 14.51
CA ILE A 6 13.34 10.90 14.22
C ILE A 6 12.87 11.96 15.21
N THR A 7 13.83 12.71 15.75
CA THR A 7 13.62 13.83 16.68
C THR A 7 13.36 15.13 15.93
N ASP A 8 12.59 16.05 16.51
CA ASP A 8 12.34 17.39 15.93
C ASP A 8 13.63 18.25 15.79
N ARG A 9 14.73 17.84 16.42
CA ARG A 9 16.07 18.42 16.22
C ARG A 9 16.72 17.87 14.96
N TYR A 10 16.93 18.75 13.98
CA TYR A 10 17.60 18.40 12.72
C TYR A 10 19.00 17.84 12.97
N GLY A 11 19.28 16.65 12.43
CA GLY A 11 20.54 15.92 12.62
C GLY A 11 20.46 14.78 13.62
N GLU A 12 19.65 14.88 14.67
CA GLU A 12 19.47 13.83 15.70
C GLU A 12 18.47 12.74 15.28
N ALA A 13 18.53 11.55 15.91
CA ALA A 13 17.59 10.43 15.73
C ALA A 13 17.81 9.35 16.80
N ILE A 14 16.78 8.54 17.09
CA ILE A 14 16.86 7.36 17.96
C ILE A 14 16.88 6.11 17.06
N PRO A 15 18.04 5.43 16.93
CA PRO A 15 18.20 4.34 15.97
C PRO A 15 17.43 3.08 16.39
N LEU A 16 16.73 2.48 15.43
CA LEU A 16 16.15 1.14 15.55
C LEU A 16 17.27 0.10 15.70
N LYS A 17 17.16 -0.80 16.69
CA LYS A 17 18.18 -1.79 17.05
C LYS A 17 17.82 -3.21 16.64
N ASP A 18 16.57 -3.58 16.85
CA ASP A 18 16.05 -4.93 16.64
C ASP A 18 14.57 -4.85 16.28
N VAL A 19 14.11 -5.78 15.44
CA VAL A 19 12.71 -5.90 15.03
C VAL A 19 12.34 -7.37 15.04
N LYS A 20 11.29 -7.71 15.79
CA LYS A 20 10.72 -9.06 15.84
C LYS A 20 9.28 -9.02 15.43
N ILE A 21 8.88 -9.95 14.57
CA ILE A 21 7.52 -10.03 14.04
C ILE A 21 7.04 -11.46 14.20
N SER A 22 5.98 -11.63 14.98
CA SER A 22 5.26 -12.89 15.12
C SER A 22 3.88 -12.75 14.48
N CYS A 23 3.42 -13.80 13.78
CA CYS A 23 2.13 -13.78 13.10
C CYS A 23 1.30 -15.05 13.33
N ASP A 24 0.10 -14.89 13.87
CA ASP A 24 -0.92 -15.94 13.89
C ASP A 24 -1.74 -15.83 12.59
N ILE A 25 -1.59 -16.79 11.68
CA ILE A 25 -2.41 -16.92 10.46
C ILE A 25 -3.47 -17.99 10.70
N ALA A 26 -4.74 -17.59 10.81
CA ALA A 26 -5.85 -18.52 10.96
C ALA A 26 -6.98 -18.15 9.99
N ASN A 27 -7.57 -19.15 9.32
CA ASN A 27 -8.79 -18.94 8.53
C ASN A 27 -8.65 -17.81 7.47
N LEU A 28 -7.50 -17.76 6.79
CA LEU A 28 -7.12 -16.74 5.80
C LEU A 28 -7.02 -15.29 6.35
N SER A 29 -6.92 -15.13 7.66
CA SER A 29 -6.67 -13.86 8.35
C SER A 29 -5.29 -13.90 9.02
N SER A 30 -4.51 -12.83 8.91
CA SER A 30 -3.20 -12.68 9.57
C SER A 30 -3.28 -11.68 10.72
N ASN A 31 -3.10 -12.15 11.94
CA ASN A 31 -2.90 -11.33 13.14
C ASN A 31 -1.39 -11.17 13.36
N VAL A 32 -0.88 -9.95 13.27
CA VAL A 32 0.56 -9.63 13.34
C VAL A 32 0.86 -8.85 14.61
N GLU A 33 1.92 -9.25 15.31
CA GLU A 33 2.56 -8.50 16.38
C GLU A 33 3.97 -8.09 15.93
N ALA A 34 4.22 -6.77 15.87
CA ALA A 34 5.50 -6.20 15.48
C ALA A 34 6.13 -5.46 16.67
N LEU A 35 7.27 -5.96 17.15
CA LEU A 35 8.03 -5.46 18.29
C LEU A 35 9.32 -4.77 17.81
N PHE A 36 9.40 -3.46 18.06
CA PHE A 36 10.54 -2.61 17.71
C PHE A 36 11.35 -2.25 18.95
N THR A 37 12.66 -2.45 18.91
CA THR A 37 13.56 -2.05 20.01
C THR A 37 14.34 -0.79 19.65
N TYR A 38 14.14 0.28 20.40
CA TYR A 38 14.81 1.57 20.26
C TYR A 38 15.68 1.86 21.48
N THR A 39 16.85 2.48 21.28
CA THR A 39 17.70 2.95 22.40
C THR A 39 18.09 4.40 22.17
N ASN A 40 17.72 5.29 23.09
CA ASN A 40 18.13 6.68 23.05
C ASN A 40 19.62 6.83 23.39
N THR A 41 20.45 7.01 22.36
CA THR A 41 21.90 7.24 22.50
C THR A 41 22.27 8.73 22.54
N LEU A 42 21.30 9.63 22.68
CA LEU A 42 21.53 11.07 22.86
C LEU A 42 21.87 11.37 24.32
N ASP A 43 22.46 12.54 24.57
CA ASP A 43 22.87 13.03 25.88
C ASP A 43 21.76 13.68 26.71
N HIS A 44 20.55 13.82 26.13
CA HIS A 44 19.37 14.43 26.73
C HIS A 44 18.10 13.59 26.47
N ALA A 45 17.03 13.84 27.23
CA ALA A 45 15.74 13.19 27.00
C ALA A 45 15.10 13.70 25.70
N ALA A 46 14.59 12.80 24.88
CA ALA A 46 14.17 13.11 23.50
C ALA A 46 12.70 12.73 23.23
N GLU A 47 12.00 13.57 22.47
CA GLU A 47 10.76 13.20 21.76
C GLU A 47 11.14 12.73 20.35
N ALA A 48 10.57 11.62 19.90
CA ALA A 48 10.87 11.08 18.59
C ALA A 48 9.63 10.46 17.92
N LYS A 49 9.56 10.59 16.60
CA LYS A 49 8.38 10.33 15.77
C LYS A 49 8.73 9.39 14.62
N PHE A 50 7.78 8.57 14.20
CA PHE A 50 7.96 7.64 13.09
C PHE A 50 6.69 7.60 12.23
N VAL A 51 6.87 7.80 10.93
CA VAL A 51 5.78 7.80 9.93
C VAL A 51 6.01 6.63 8.98
N PHE A 52 5.01 5.77 8.87
CA PHE A 52 5.08 4.50 8.15
C PHE A 52 3.70 4.14 7.59
N PRO A 53 3.61 3.57 6.39
CA PRO A 53 2.34 3.09 5.87
C PRO A 53 1.95 1.72 6.41
N MET A 54 0.64 1.46 6.39
CA MET A 54 0.08 0.11 6.43
C MET A 54 -1.06 0.04 5.41
N ASN A 55 -1.23 -1.12 4.78
CA ASN A 55 -2.35 -1.37 3.85
C ASN A 55 -3.66 -1.57 4.63
N ASP A 56 -4.74 -2.02 3.98
CA ASP A 56 -6.08 -2.13 4.59
C ASP A 56 -6.16 -3.19 5.72
N VAL A 57 -5.69 -2.82 6.92
CA VAL A 57 -5.61 -3.65 8.13
C VAL A 57 -6.28 -2.96 9.31
N ALA A 58 -6.76 -3.74 10.28
CA ALA A 58 -7.25 -3.22 11.56
C ALA A 58 -6.10 -3.11 12.56
N VAL A 59 -5.52 -1.92 12.72
CA VAL A 59 -4.52 -1.65 13.77
C VAL A 59 -5.24 -1.49 15.09
N TYR A 60 -5.02 -2.42 16.04
CA TYR A 60 -5.89 -2.58 17.22
C TYR A 60 -5.18 -2.48 18.58
N ASN A 61 -3.84 -2.42 18.59
CA ASN A 61 -3.07 -2.22 19.81
C ASN A 61 -1.78 -1.44 19.50
N PHE A 62 -1.47 -0.48 20.37
CA PHE A 62 -0.21 0.25 20.42
C PHE A 62 0.22 0.33 21.89
N GLU A 63 1.37 -0.26 22.22
CA GLU A 63 1.90 -0.30 23.58
C GLU A 63 3.39 0.05 23.58
N ALA A 64 3.85 0.69 24.65
CA ALA A 64 5.24 1.05 24.86
C ALA A 64 5.71 0.49 26.21
N LYS A 65 6.80 -0.28 26.20
CA LYS A 65 7.53 -0.67 27.41
C LYS A 65 8.78 0.21 27.57
N ILE A 66 8.89 0.88 28.71
CA ILE A 66 10.03 1.72 29.08
C ILE A 66 10.49 1.30 30.47
N ASP A 67 11.76 0.89 30.57
CA ASP A 67 12.30 0.18 31.74
C ASP A 67 11.41 -1.04 32.08
N ASP A 68 10.90 -1.15 33.31
CA ASP A 68 9.99 -2.22 33.72
C ASP A 68 8.49 -1.90 33.49
N ARG A 69 8.14 -0.70 33.02
CA ARG A 69 6.75 -0.27 32.84
C ARG A 69 6.25 -0.57 31.44
N VAL A 70 5.22 -1.42 31.31
CA VAL A 70 4.40 -1.51 30.09
C VAL A 70 3.25 -0.53 30.22
N ILE A 71 3.03 0.28 29.18
CA ILE A 71 1.91 1.21 29.08
C ILE A 71 1.19 0.87 27.77
N VAL A 72 -0.11 0.61 27.85
CA VAL A 72 -0.97 0.29 26.69
C VAL A 72 -1.79 1.54 26.37
N ALA A 73 -1.88 1.91 25.10
CA ALA A 73 -2.69 3.04 24.66
C ALA A 73 -4.16 2.66 24.41
N GLU A 74 -5.07 3.52 24.82
CA GLU A 74 -6.50 3.40 24.53
C GLU A 74 -6.88 4.21 23.28
N CYS A 75 -7.78 3.68 22.46
CA CYS A 75 -8.36 4.43 21.35
C CYS A 75 -9.36 5.47 21.88
N ARG A 76 -9.10 6.76 21.60
CA ARG A 76 -9.92 7.91 21.98
C ARG A 76 -10.23 8.81 20.77
N PRO A 77 -11.24 9.69 20.83
CA PRO A 77 -11.44 10.72 19.80
C PRO A 77 -10.16 11.53 19.55
N ARG A 78 -9.83 11.80 18.29
CA ARG A 78 -8.52 12.37 17.87
C ARG A 78 -8.18 13.68 18.60
N THR A 79 -9.17 14.52 18.86
CA THR A 79 -9.02 15.79 19.59
C THR A 79 -8.76 15.60 21.08
N GLU A 80 -9.40 14.62 21.73
CA GLU A 80 -9.16 14.23 23.12
C GLU A 80 -7.73 13.69 23.28
N ALA A 81 -7.34 12.76 22.41
CA ALA A 81 -6.02 12.15 22.37
C ALA A 81 -4.89 13.17 22.14
N LYS A 82 -5.00 14.01 21.10
CA LYS A 82 -4.03 15.09 20.81
C LYS A 82 -3.88 16.05 22.00
N THR A 83 -4.98 16.40 22.68
CA THR A 83 -4.95 17.27 23.88
C THR A 83 -4.26 16.59 25.05
N THR A 84 -4.58 15.32 25.33
CA THR A 84 -3.97 14.55 26.43
C THR A 84 -2.48 14.31 26.22
N TYR A 85 -2.02 14.08 24.98
CA TYR A 85 -0.60 13.93 24.65
C TYR A 85 0.20 15.20 24.99
N GLU A 86 -0.21 16.36 24.46
CA GLU A 86 0.51 17.62 24.71
C GLU A 86 0.42 18.07 26.17
N GLU A 87 -0.71 17.83 26.86
CA GLU A 87 -0.81 18.07 28.30
C GLU A 87 0.13 17.19 29.13
N ALA A 88 0.29 15.90 28.79
CA ALA A 88 1.18 14.99 29.50
C ALA A 88 2.66 15.36 29.27
N LYS A 89 3.01 15.63 28.01
CA LYS A 89 4.32 16.11 27.56
C LYS A 89 4.73 17.42 28.24
N ALA A 90 3.82 18.41 28.32
CA ALA A 90 4.05 19.68 29.00
C ALA A 90 4.26 19.53 30.53
N LYS A 91 3.78 18.45 31.13
CA LYS A 91 3.94 18.11 32.56
C LYS A 91 5.19 17.25 32.84
N GLY A 92 5.96 16.86 31.82
CA GLY A 92 7.13 15.98 31.97
C GLY A 92 6.79 14.50 32.21
N HIS A 93 5.60 14.06 31.79
CA HIS A 93 5.29 12.64 31.68
C HIS A 93 5.76 12.08 30.34
N THR A 94 6.21 10.84 30.33
CA THR A 94 6.34 10.08 29.07
C THR A 94 4.93 9.77 28.55
N ALA A 95 4.67 10.15 27.29
CA ALA A 95 3.40 9.92 26.62
C ALA A 95 3.66 9.42 25.20
N PHE A 96 2.73 8.67 24.63
CA PHE A 96 2.83 8.13 23.29
C PHE A 96 1.46 8.12 22.62
N ILE A 97 1.44 8.53 21.35
CA ILE A 97 0.24 8.67 20.54
C ILE A 97 0.45 7.99 19.19
N MET A 98 -0.55 7.29 18.69
CA MET A 98 -0.58 6.78 17.31
C MET A 98 -1.83 7.29 16.58
N GLU A 99 -1.60 7.83 15.39
CA GLU A 99 -2.56 8.53 14.56
C GLU A 99 -2.51 7.95 13.13
N GLN A 100 -3.64 7.94 12.44
CA GLN A 100 -3.74 7.72 11.01
C GLN A 100 -3.88 9.09 10.31
N ASP A 101 -3.30 9.29 9.13
CA ASP A 101 -3.40 10.56 8.38
C ASP A 101 -4.86 10.80 7.91
N GLU A 102 -5.37 12.02 8.06
CA GLU A 102 -6.77 12.35 7.71
C GLU A 102 -7.09 12.32 6.20
N LYS A 103 -6.09 12.26 5.31
CA LYS A 103 -6.25 12.27 3.84
C LYS A 103 -5.59 11.09 3.13
N CYS A 104 -4.66 10.42 3.80
CA CYS A 104 -3.96 9.24 3.29
C CYS A 104 -4.11 8.10 4.29
N GLU A 105 -5.25 7.41 4.29
CA GLU A 105 -5.52 6.36 5.29
C GLU A 105 -4.53 5.18 5.26
N ASP A 106 -3.68 5.06 4.23
CA ASP A 106 -2.57 4.11 4.19
C ASP A 106 -1.31 4.60 4.93
N ILE A 107 -1.35 5.77 5.59
CA ILE A 107 -0.24 6.37 6.36
C ILE A 107 -0.57 6.49 7.85
N PHE A 108 0.38 6.06 8.70
CA PHE A 108 0.29 6.14 10.15
C PHE A 108 1.49 6.90 10.72
N ARG A 109 1.26 7.62 11.81
CA ARG A 109 2.29 8.25 12.65
C ARG A 109 2.23 7.67 14.05
N MET A 110 3.38 7.27 14.60
CA MET A 110 3.57 7.13 16.04
C MET A 110 4.51 8.23 16.55
N SER A 111 4.19 8.80 17.72
CA SER A 111 5.03 9.77 18.41
C SER A 111 5.24 9.32 19.86
N ILE A 112 6.48 9.39 20.36
CA ILE A 112 6.86 9.01 21.71
C ILE A 112 7.59 10.19 22.35
N GLY A 113 6.95 10.83 23.33
CA GLY A 113 7.47 11.97 24.06
C GLY A 113 8.29 11.54 25.29
N HIS A 114 9.40 12.23 25.53
CA HIS A 114 10.25 12.08 26.72
C HIS A 114 10.78 10.64 26.92
N ILE A 115 11.61 10.19 25.97
CA ILE A 115 12.45 8.98 26.09
C ILE A 115 13.74 9.36 26.85
N PRO A 116 14.07 8.73 27.99
CA PRO A 116 15.20 9.12 28.83
C PRO A 116 16.58 8.80 28.20
N VAL A 117 17.62 9.44 28.72
CA VAL A 117 19.04 9.24 28.31
C VAL A 117 19.48 7.80 28.55
N ASN A 118 20.06 7.14 27.54
CA ASN A 118 20.35 5.69 27.51
C ASN A 118 19.12 4.78 27.70
N GLY A 119 17.91 5.33 27.69
CA GLY A 119 16.68 4.57 27.81
C GLY A 119 16.48 3.63 26.63
N THR A 120 16.02 2.40 26.91
CA THR A 120 15.54 1.48 25.88
C THR A 120 14.02 1.45 25.92
N VAL A 121 13.41 1.61 24.75
CA VAL A 121 11.95 1.57 24.54
C VAL A 121 11.65 0.39 23.63
N PHE A 122 10.76 -0.48 24.08
CA PHE A 122 10.17 -1.51 23.24
C PHE A 122 8.78 -1.02 22.83
N VAL A 123 8.53 -0.96 21.54
CA VAL A 123 7.23 -0.54 20.97
C VAL A 123 6.59 -1.76 20.36
N THR A 124 5.39 -2.13 20.79
CA THR A 124 4.60 -3.17 20.13
C THR A 124 3.44 -2.54 19.37
N VAL A 125 3.29 -2.92 18.10
CA VAL A 125 2.12 -2.62 17.29
C VAL A 125 1.45 -3.96 16.96
N ARG A 126 0.13 -4.08 17.19
CA ARG A 126 -0.65 -5.24 16.75
C ARG A 126 -1.72 -4.82 15.75
N TYR A 127 -1.80 -5.55 14.65
CA TYR A 127 -2.78 -5.33 13.60
C TYR A 127 -3.25 -6.66 13.00
N VAL A 128 -4.41 -6.66 12.36
CA VAL A 128 -4.95 -7.84 11.66
C VAL A 128 -5.42 -7.49 10.26
N GLY A 129 -5.07 -8.34 9.29
CA GLY A 129 -5.47 -8.23 7.88
C GLY A 129 -5.98 -9.56 7.32
N GLN A 130 -6.37 -9.55 6.04
CA GLN A 130 -6.70 -10.77 5.30
C GLN A 130 -5.55 -11.13 4.34
N LEU A 131 -5.37 -12.43 4.08
CA LEU A 131 -4.46 -12.91 3.04
C LEU A 131 -5.10 -12.72 1.65
N ALA A 132 -4.28 -12.42 0.65
CA ALA A 132 -4.72 -12.49 -0.73
C ALA A 132 -4.84 -13.97 -1.14
N VAL A 133 -5.86 -14.30 -1.93
CA VAL A 133 -6.13 -15.69 -2.38
C VAL A 133 -6.06 -15.77 -3.90
N ASP A 134 -5.43 -16.84 -4.37
CA ASP A 134 -5.63 -17.35 -5.72
C ASP A 134 -6.25 -18.75 -5.65
N ALA A 135 -7.52 -18.82 -6.04
CA ALA A 135 -8.28 -20.06 -6.19
C ALA A 135 -8.36 -20.51 -7.66
N SER A 136 -7.77 -19.76 -8.59
CA SER A 136 -7.69 -20.06 -10.02
C SER A 136 -6.39 -20.78 -10.37
N CYS A 137 -6.29 -22.07 -10.03
CA CYS A 137 -5.16 -22.90 -10.46
C CYS A 137 -5.24 -23.20 -11.97
N ALA A 138 -4.56 -22.35 -12.75
CA ALA A 138 -4.27 -22.51 -14.18
C ALA A 138 -3.73 -23.90 -14.56
N ASP A 139 -2.94 -24.49 -13.66
CA ASP A 139 -2.16 -25.71 -13.88
C ASP A 139 -3.05 -26.99 -14.01
N GLY A 140 -4.38 -26.87 -13.90
CA GLY A 140 -5.31 -28.00 -13.80
C GLY A 140 -5.19 -28.80 -12.48
N THR A 141 -4.42 -28.27 -11.53
CA THR A 141 -4.21 -28.82 -10.20
C THR A 141 -5.36 -28.44 -9.26
N ASN A 142 -5.89 -29.42 -8.53
CA ASN A 142 -6.92 -29.19 -7.51
C ASN A 142 -6.29 -28.62 -6.21
N SER A 143 -5.67 -27.44 -6.30
CA SER A 143 -4.99 -26.77 -5.19
C SER A 143 -5.53 -25.34 -5.00
N SER A 144 -4.96 -24.60 -4.04
CA SER A 144 -5.15 -23.15 -3.92
C SER A 144 -3.92 -22.52 -3.29
N ARG A 145 -3.67 -21.23 -3.59
CA ARG A 145 -2.53 -20.48 -3.04
C ARG A 145 -3.04 -19.30 -2.22
N ALA A 146 -2.52 -19.12 -1.01
CA ALA A 146 -2.80 -17.98 -0.15
C ALA A 146 -1.49 -17.19 0.10
N LEU A 147 -1.51 -15.90 -0.22
CA LEU A 147 -0.36 -15.01 -0.11
C LEU A 147 -0.49 -14.13 1.14
N PHE A 148 0.45 -14.29 2.07
CA PHE A 148 0.74 -13.30 3.09
C PHE A 148 1.84 -12.36 2.60
N THR A 149 1.63 -11.05 2.76
CA THR A 149 2.61 -10.01 2.41
C THR A 149 2.79 -9.07 3.59
N LEU A 150 4.00 -9.03 4.13
CA LEU A 150 4.46 -8.04 5.09
C LEU A 150 5.23 -6.95 4.36
N PRO A 151 4.75 -5.69 4.34
CA PRO A 151 5.44 -4.62 3.62
C PRO A 151 6.85 -4.34 4.18
N SER A 152 7.83 -4.23 3.28
CA SER A 152 9.14 -3.58 3.51
C SER A 152 9.00 -2.24 4.24
N VAL A 153 7.90 -1.57 3.89
CA VAL A 153 7.43 -0.26 4.28
C VAL A 153 6.85 -0.18 5.70
N ILE A 154 7.15 -1.18 6.54
CA ILE A 154 7.34 -0.96 7.98
C ILE A 154 8.57 -0.05 8.24
N ASN A 155 9.37 0.26 7.21
CA ASN A 155 10.24 1.43 7.12
C ASN A 155 9.56 2.64 6.45
N PRO A 156 10.07 3.89 6.63
CA PRO A 156 9.52 5.06 5.96
C PRO A 156 9.54 4.90 4.43
N ARG A 157 8.47 5.32 3.73
CA ARG A 157 8.42 5.27 2.26
C ARG A 157 9.59 6.06 1.66
N TYR A 158 10.13 5.53 0.57
CA TYR A 158 10.72 6.36 -0.47
C TYR A 158 9.64 7.32 -0.99
N ALA A 159 9.74 8.59 -0.62
CA ALA A 159 9.10 9.67 -1.37
C ALA A 159 10.00 10.00 -2.58
N PRO A 160 9.50 9.90 -3.82
CA PRO A 160 10.17 10.51 -4.97
C PRO A 160 10.36 12.01 -4.70
N ALA A 161 11.49 12.58 -5.13
CA ALA A 161 11.87 13.95 -4.79
C ALA A 161 10.93 15.06 -5.33
N ASP A 162 9.94 14.70 -6.15
CA ASP A 162 8.98 15.60 -6.78
C ASP A 162 7.51 15.37 -6.35
N THR A 163 7.19 14.46 -5.40
CA THR A 163 5.79 14.29 -4.94
C THR A 163 5.33 15.51 -4.15
N THR A 164 4.41 16.30 -4.70
CA THR A 164 3.98 17.61 -4.13
C THR A 164 2.81 17.50 -3.14
N VAL A 165 2.42 16.30 -2.73
CA VAL A 165 1.26 16.06 -1.86
C VAL A 165 1.49 16.58 -0.43
N HIS A 166 0.75 17.62 -0.06
CA HIS A 166 0.62 18.09 1.33
C HIS A 166 -0.16 17.09 2.21
N ARG A 167 0.55 16.08 2.74
CA ARG A 167 0.09 15.14 3.78
C ARG A 167 -0.07 15.85 5.14
N GLU A 168 -0.82 15.27 6.09
CA GLU A 168 -0.84 15.77 7.49
C GLU A 168 0.52 15.53 8.15
N PHE A 169 1.18 14.44 7.76
CA PHE A 169 2.52 14.07 8.23
C PHE A 169 3.55 14.29 7.11
N GLU A 170 4.40 15.30 7.28
CA GLU A 170 5.53 15.56 6.38
C GLU A 170 6.41 14.31 6.24
N SER A 171 6.80 13.97 5.00
CA SER A 171 7.88 13.01 4.77
C SER A 171 9.20 13.61 5.26
N PHE A 172 10.05 12.76 5.86
CA PHE A 172 11.38 13.17 6.32
C PHE A 172 12.35 13.26 5.13
N ASP A 173 12.13 14.26 4.28
CA ASP A 173 12.83 14.45 3.03
C ASP A 173 14.35 14.64 3.21
N GLY A 174 15.13 14.08 2.30
CA GLY A 174 16.58 14.25 2.24
C GLY A 174 17.44 13.21 2.98
N PHE A 175 16.86 12.21 3.65
CA PHE A 175 17.66 11.13 4.25
C PHE A 175 18.02 10.02 3.26
N ILE A 176 19.32 9.92 2.92
CA ILE A 176 19.85 8.87 2.05
C ILE A 176 19.87 7.52 2.80
N TRP A 177 19.13 6.54 2.28
CA TRP A 177 18.88 5.21 2.84
C TRP A 177 19.98 4.17 2.56
N ASN A 178 21.25 4.54 2.74
CA ASN A 178 22.34 3.55 2.68
C ASN A 178 22.24 2.60 3.89
N SER A 179 21.86 1.35 3.61
CA SER A 179 21.87 0.14 4.47
C SER A 179 21.29 0.24 5.88
N THR A 180 20.26 -0.57 6.17
CA THR A 180 19.87 -0.89 7.56
C THR A 180 21.02 -1.63 8.27
N SER A 181 21.23 -1.33 9.55
CA SER A 181 22.22 -2.01 10.40
C SER A 181 21.60 -3.11 11.29
N TYR A 182 20.28 -3.31 11.19
CA TYR A 182 19.52 -4.38 11.84
C TYR A 182 18.93 -5.31 10.78
N THR A 183 18.51 -6.49 11.24
CA THR A 183 17.71 -7.46 10.47
C THR A 183 16.38 -7.71 11.19
N ILE A 184 15.33 -8.06 10.47
CA ILE A 184 14.04 -8.44 11.07
C ILE A 184 14.01 -9.95 11.33
N ALA A 185 13.64 -10.36 12.55
CA ALA A 185 13.29 -11.74 12.86
C ALA A 185 11.80 -11.96 12.60
N PHE A 186 11.45 -13.04 11.89
CA PHE A 186 10.07 -13.38 11.54
C PHE A 186 9.73 -14.83 11.89
N GLU A 187 8.62 -15.01 12.60
CA GLU A 187 7.99 -16.30 12.90
C GLU A 187 6.48 -16.24 12.63
N ALA A 188 5.88 -17.35 12.23
CA ALA A 188 4.44 -17.46 12.03
C ALA A 188 3.89 -18.83 12.46
N THR A 189 2.71 -18.82 13.05
CA THR A 189 1.88 -20.00 13.32
C THR A 189 0.73 -20.01 12.34
N LEU A 190 0.55 -21.10 11.60
CA LEU A 190 -0.50 -21.24 10.60
C LEU A 190 -1.58 -22.23 11.05
N LEU A 191 -2.84 -21.92 10.72
CA LEU A 191 -3.99 -22.81 10.72
C LEU A 191 -4.86 -22.50 9.50
N MET A 192 -4.66 -23.29 8.44
CA MET A 192 -5.33 -23.08 7.16
C MET A 192 -6.65 -23.87 7.08
N PRO A 193 -7.62 -23.48 6.24
CA PRO A 193 -8.85 -24.24 6.06
C PRO A 193 -8.59 -25.66 5.50
N GLU A 194 -7.62 -25.76 4.60
CA GLU A 194 -7.19 -26.98 3.90
C GLU A 194 -5.74 -27.36 4.28
N PRO A 195 -5.31 -28.63 4.08
CA PRO A 195 -3.95 -29.07 4.43
C PRO A 195 -2.86 -28.30 3.68
N ILE A 196 -1.77 -27.97 4.38
CA ILE A 196 -0.62 -27.24 3.84
C ILE A 196 0.29 -28.21 3.07
N VAL A 197 0.58 -27.90 1.81
CA VAL A 197 1.51 -28.64 0.93
C VAL A 197 2.91 -28.06 1.01
N SER A 198 3.02 -26.74 0.84
CA SER A 198 4.30 -26.02 0.85
C SER A 198 4.11 -24.59 1.37
N VAL A 199 5.21 -24.00 1.85
CA VAL A 199 5.29 -22.57 2.18
C VAL A 199 6.58 -22.01 1.59
N THR A 200 6.48 -21.04 0.69
CA THR A 200 7.58 -20.60 -0.19
C THR A 200 7.63 -19.08 -0.37
N SER A 201 8.74 -18.59 -0.94
CA SER A 201 8.96 -17.21 -1.40
C SER A 201 9.92 -17.25 -2.60
N GLU A 202 9.82 -16.26 -3.49
CA GLU A 202 10.78 -16.07 -4.59
C GLU A 202 12.16 -15.63 -4.09
N ARG A 203 12.20 -14.89 -2.98
CA ARG A 203 13.38 -14.15 -2.51
C ARG A 203 13.86 -14.61 -1.12
N ASP A 204 12.93 -15.10 -0.28
CA ASP A 204 13.20 -15.51 1.10
C ASP A 204 13.30 -17.03 1.28
N LYS A 205 13.85 -17.45 2.42
CA LYS A 205 13.97 -18.87 2.80
C LYS A 205 13.38 -19.12 4.18
N TYR A 206 12.38 -19.99 4.23
CA TYR A 206 11.69 -20.40 5.44
C TYR A 206 12.10 -21.81 5.88
N THR A 207 12.20 -22.00 7.19
CA THR A 207 12.12 -23.31 7.83
C THR A 207 10.66 -23.56 8.16
N VAL A 208 10.08 -24.64 7.62
CA VAL A 208 8.65 -24.98 7.73
C VAL A 208 8.51 -26.29 8.49
N THR A 209 7.74 -26.28 9.58
CA THR A 209 7.42 -27.47 10.37
C THR A 209 5.91 -27.66 10.39
N VAL A 210 5.39 -28.55 9.53
CA VAL A 210 3.97 -28.95 9.52
C VAL A 210 3.72 -29.95 10.65
N GLU A 211 2.61 -29.82 11.37
CA GLU A 211 2.27 -30.75 12.46
C GLU A 211 1.83 -32.12 11.93
N SER A 212 2.31 -33.19 12.56
CA SER A 212 2.02 -34.56 12.14
C SER A 212 0.62 -35.06 12.51
N GLU A 213 -0.09 -34.37 13.42
CA GLU A 213 -1.44 -34.75 13.87
C GLU A 213 -2.55 -34.02 13.09
N ASP A 214 -2.30 -32.79 12.60
CA ASP A 214 -3.21 -32.04 11.74
C ASP A 214 -2.40 -31.23 10.71
N PRO A 215 -2.32 -31.66 9.42
CA PRO A 215 -1.49 -31.03 8.40
C PRO A 215 -1.98 -29.64 7.95
N ARG A 216 -3.04 -29.11 8.57
CA ARG A 216 -3.46 -27.71 8.44
C ARG A 216 -2.68 -26.76 9.35
N HIS A 217 -1.97 -27.29 10.35
CA HIS A 217 -1.14 -26.53 11.27
C HIS A 217 0.33 -26.56 10.85
N ALA A 218 1.01 -25.42 10.93
CA ALA A 218 2.46 -25.35 10.74
C ALA A 218 3.10 -24.20 11.52
N THR A 219 4.34 -24.38 11.96
CA THR A 219 5.23 -23.28 12.38
C THR A 219 6.18 -22.94 11.24
N VAL A 220 6.31 -21.66 10.94
CA VAL A 220 7.23 -21.11 9.94
C VAL A 220 8.18 -20.13 10.62
N VAL A 221 9.48 -20.28 10.37
CA VAL A 221 10.52 -19.36 10.86
C VAL A 221 11.44 -18.98 9.71
N LEU A 222 11.73 -17.69 9.56
CA LEU A 222 12.66 -17.22 8.53
C LEU A 222 14.10 -17.68 8.84
N ALA A 223 14.75 -18.34 7.88
CA ALA A 223 16.02 -19.05 8.10
C ALA A 223 17.23 -18.13 8.36
N SER A 224 17.13 -16.85 8.03
CA SER A 224 18.13 -15.82 8.32
C SER A 224 17.46 -14.46 8.46
N GLY A 225 17.94 -13.60 9.36
CA GLY A 225 17.34 -12.29 9.60
C GLY A 225 17.15 -11.47 8.33
N PHE A 226 15.91 -11.03 8.09
CA PHE A 226 15.48 -10.32 6.89
C PHE A 226 16.16 -8.96 6.75
N LYS A 227 16.44 -8.57 5.50
CA LYS A 227 16.79 -7.19 5.15
C LYS A 227 15.60 -6.58 4.43
N PRO A 228 15.05 -5.43 4.90
CA PRO A 228 13.88 -4.82 4.29
C PRO A 228 14.27 -4.00 3.04
N ASP A 229 14.79 -4.68 2.02
CA ASP A 229 15.05 -4.15 0.67
C ASP A 229 13.97 -4.56 -0.35
N HIS A 230 13.03 -5.43 0.05
CA HIS A 230 11.81 -5.80 -0.66
C HIS A 230 10.71 -6.19 0.36
N ASP A 231 9.47 -6.43 -0.09
CA ASP A 231 8.38 -6.90 0.78
C ASP A 231 8.57 -8.38 1.16
N LEU A 232 8.48 -8.73 2.44
CA LEU A 232 8.57 -10.12 2.91
C LEU A 232 7.27 -10.85 2.54
N GLN A 233 7.35 -11.80 1.61
CA GLN A 233 6.21 -12.53 1.09
C GLN A 233 6.27 -14.01 1.45
N MET A 234 5.10 -14.59 1.70
CA MET A 234 4.94 -16.01 2.04
C MET A 234 3.74 -16.58 1.28
N VAL A 235 4.03 -17.39 0.27
CA VAL A 235 3.04 -18.15 -0.50
C VAL A 235 2.78 -19.47 0.21
N ILE A 236 1.54 -19.70 0.61
CA ILE A 236 1.07 -20.92 1.28
C ILE A 236 0.27 -21.73 0.26
N GLU A 237 0.75 -22.91 -0.07
CA GLU A 237 0.10 -23.83 -1.01
C GLU A 237 -0.77 -24.85 -0.26
N LEU A 238 -2.00 -25.04 -0.74
CA LEU A 238 -3.02 -25.86 -0.10
C LEU A 238 -3.40 -27.06 -0.98
N ALA A 239 -3.60 -28.22 -0.33
CA ALA A 239 -3.75 -29.52 -0.98
C ALA A 239 -5.06 -29.74 -1.76
N ASN A 240 -6.04 -28.88 -1.52
CA ASN A 240 -7.37 -28.89 -2.14
C ASN A 240 -7.73 -27.47 -2.62
N PRO A 241 -8.70 -27.30 -3.52
CA PRO A 241 -9.27 -25.99 -3.81
C PRO A 241 -9.98 -25.45 -2.57
N LEU A 242 -9.76 -24.18 -2.25
CA LEU A 242 -10.53 -23.51 -1.20
C LEU A 242 -12.01 -23.49 -1.58
N ASN A 243 -12.87 -23.55 -0.57
CA ASN A 243 -14.33 -23.60 -0.71
C ASN A 243 -14.99 -22.55 0.19
N SER A 244 -16.32 -22.38 0.09
CA SER A 244 -17.04 -21.46 0.97
C SER A 244 -17.04 -21.96 2.43
N PHE A 245 -16.55 -21.15 3.37
CA PHE A 245 -16.40 -21.53 4.79
C PHE A 245 -16.73 -20.38 5.74
N ALA A 246 -16.83 -20.68 7.04
CA ALA A 246 -16.97 -19.67 8.08
C ALA A 246 -16.06 -19.98 9.29
N ALA A 247 -15.79 -18.97 10.10
CA ALA A 247 -15.00 -19.06 11.33
C ALA A 247 -15.66 -18.24 12.44
N ILE A 248 -15.66 -18.76 13.67
CA ILE A 248 -16.38 -18.17 14.81
C ILE A 248 -15.38 -17.80 15.91
N GLU A 249 -15.38 -16.53 16.30
CA GLU A 249 -14.60 -15.99 17.40
C GLU A 249 -15.52 -15.68 18.59
N PRO A 250 -15.37 -16.36 19.74
CA PRO A 250 -16.13 -16.02 20.93
C PRO A 250 -15.70 -14.66 21.47
N SER A 251 -16.64 -13.93 22.09
CA SER A 251 -16.27 -12.75 22.89
C SER A 251 -15.36 -13.19 24.03
N ALA A 252 -14.21 -12.53 24.17
CA ALA A 252 -13.12 -12.93 25.07
C ALA A 252 -12.59 -11.78 25.94
N ASN A 253 -13.27 -10.62 25.93
CA ASN A 253 -12.76 -9.38 26.49
C ASN A 253 -13.87 -8.57 27.17
N ASP A 254 -13.86 -8.49 28.51
CA ASP A 254 -14.88 -7.81 29.34
C ASP A 254 -15.00 -6.29 29.09
N GLN A 255 -14.07 -5.71 28.31
CA GLN A 255 -14.11 -4.31 27.87
C GLN A 255 -15.15 -4.07 26.78
N PHE A 256 -15.51 -5.09 26.00
CA PHE A 256 -16.64 -4.99 25.09
C PHE A 256 -17.94 -4.96 25.91
N SER A 257 -18.85 -4.04 25.59
CA SER A 257 -20.17 -3.95 26.24
C SER A 257 -20.82 -5.34 26.36
N PRO A 258 -21.63 -5.64 27.40
CA PRO A 258 -22.34 -6.93 27.54
C PRO A 258 -23.48 -7.15 26.51
N HIS A 259 -23.46 -6.37 25.43
CA HIS A 259 -24.31 -6.47 24.25
C HIS A 259 -23.48 -6.54 22.94
N LEU A 260 -22.15 -6.60 23.06
CA LEU A 260 -21.22 -7.08 22.05
C LEU A 260 -20.96 -8.57 22.28
N ARG A 261 -20.48 -9.20 21.21
CA ARG A 261 -21.20 -10.32 20.63
C ARG A 261 -20.23 -11.19 19.86
N HIS A 262 -20.35 -12.50 20.02
CA HIS A 262 -19.59 -13.49 19.27
C HIS A 262 -19.53 -13.09 17.78
N CYS A 263 -18.33 -13.03 17.23
CA CYS A 263 -18.11 -12.64 15.85
C CYS A 263 -18.07 -13.89 14.98
N ILE A 264 -18.78 -13.88 13.86
CA ILE A 264 -18.66 -14.90 12.82
C ILE A 264 -18.17 -14.21 11.54
N MET A 265 -17.09 -14.73 10.95
CA MET A 265 -16.66 -14.39 9.60
C MET A 265 -17.20 -15.46 8.66
N ALA A 266 -17.82 -15.04 7.56
CA ALA A 266 -18.30 -15.88 6.47
C ALA A 266 -17.51 -15.53 5.20
N GLN A 267 -16.96 -16.54 4.56
CA GLN A 267 -16.14 -16.45 3.36
C GLN A 267 -16.86 -17.22 2.25
N PHE A 268 -17.68 -16.51 1.47
CA PHE A 268 -18.41 -17.12 0.35
C PHE A 268 -17.56 -17.03 -0.92
N MET A 269 -17.40 -18.15 -1.63
CA MET A 269 -16.77 -18.21 -2.94
C MET A 269 -17.72 -18.89 -3.93
N PRO A 270 -18.61 -18.13 -4.58
CA PRO A 270 -19.46 -18.64 -5.65
C PRO A 270 -18.66 -18.81 -6.95
N ASP A 271 -18.94 -19.89 -7.66
CA ASP A 271 -18.53 -20.04 -9.07
C ASP A 271 -19.59 -19.38 -9.97
N LEU A 272 -19.18 -18.37 -10.73
CA LEU A 272 -20.03 -17.73 -11.74
C LEU A 272 -19.82 -18.33 -13.15
N SER A 273 -18.78 -19.14 -13.36
CA SER A 273 -18.43 -19.69 -14.68
C SER A 273 -19.47 -20.67 -15.20
N ALA A 274 -20.03 -21.51 -14.32
CA ALA A 274 -21.12 -22.44 -14.64
C ALA A 274 -22.44 -21.75 -15.05
N VAL A 275 -22.59 -20.44 -14.79
CA VAL A 275 -23.80 -19.64 -15.08
C VAL A 275 -23.68 -18.86 -16.39
N ALA A 276 -22.47 -18.69 -16.92
CA ALA A 276 -22.21 -17.93 -18.14
C ALA A 276 -22.60 -18.72 -19.41
N GLY A 277 -23.90 -18.81 -19.69
CA GLY A 277 -24.44 -19.31 -20.96
C GLY A 277 -24.10 -18.41 -22.17
N GLU A 278 -24.62 -18.76 -23.35
CA GLU A 278 -24.29 -18.06 -24.62
C GLU A 278 -24.74 -16.57 -24.72
N GLN A 279 -25.28 -15.98 -23.65
CA GLN A 279 -25.63 -14.54 -23.58
C GLN A 279 -24.53 -13.73 -22.89
N GLU A 280 -23.62 -13.15 -23.67
CA GLU A 280 -22.61 -12.22 -23.15
C GLU A 280 -23.25 -10.88 -22.74
N GLN A 281 -22.91 -10.36 -21.55
CA GLN A 281 -23.41 -9.08 -21.05
C GLN A 281 -22.84 -7.93 -21.89
N ARG A 282 -23.72 -7.09 -22.46
CA ARG A 282 -23.30 -5.92 -23.26
C ARG A 282 -22.57 -4.92 -22.38
N THR A 283 -21.26 -4.82 -22.59
CA THR A 283 -20.36 -4.14 -21.67
C THR A 283 -19.68 -2.95 -22.35
N GLU A 284 -19.67 -1.82 -21.66
CA GLU A 284 -19.06 -0.58 -22.08
C GLU A 284 -17.89 -0.27 -21.13
N LEU A 285 -16.64 -0.32 -21.62
CA LEU A 285 -15.44 -0.17 -20.81
C LEU A 285 -14.81 1.21 -21.00
N ILE A 286 -14.69 1.99 -19.92
CA ILE A 286 -13.99 3.27 -19.94
C ILE A 286 -12.66 3.12 -19.19
N PHE A 287 -11.57 3.18 -19.95
CA PHE A 287 -10.22 3.25 -19.40
C PHE A 287 -9.93 4.71 -19.00
N VAL A 288 -9.67 4.96 -17.72
CA VAL A 288 -9.28 6.29 -17.20
C VAL A 288 -7.84 6.19 -16.77
N VAL A 289 -6.94 6.85 -17.51
CA VAL A 289 -5.49 6.59 -17.48
C VAL A 289 -4.73 7.85 -17.08
N ASP A 290 -3.95 7.73 -16.01
CA ASP A 290 -3.11 8.81 -15.50
C ASP A 290 -1.93 9.09 -16.45
N ARG A 291 -1.73 10.37 -16.75
CA ARG A 291 -0.65 10.95 -17.57
C ARG A 291 -0.05 12.19 -16.88
N SER A 292 -0.20 12.29 -15.57
CA SER A 292 0.47 13.29 -14.73
C SER A 292 1.99 13.11 -14.74
N GLY A 293 2.74 14.12 -14.31
CA GLY A 293 4.20 14.12 -14.32
C GLY A 293 4.84 13.08 -13.38
N SER A 294 4.14 12.63 -12.33
CA SER A 294 4.63 11.57 -11.43
C SER A 294 4.71 10.21 -12.14
N MET A 295 3.89 10.00 -13.18
CA MET A 295 3.93 8.80 -14.02
C MET A 295 5.19 8.71 -14.91
N GLN A 296 6.07 9.71 -14.94
CA GLN A 296 7.19 9.75 -15.89
C GLN A 296 8.13 8.51 -15.80
N GLY A 297 8.56 8.03 -16.97
CA GLY A 297 9.49 6.91 -17.11
C GLY A 297 8.79 5.55 -17.02
N GLU A 298 9.11 4.77 -16.00
CA GLU A 298 8.68 3.36 -15.92
C GLU A 298 7.19 3.21 -15.58
N SER A 299 6.58 4.14 -14.84
CA SER A 299 5.13 4.10 -14.52
C SER A 299 4.27 4.28 -15.77
N ILE A 300 4.56 5.27 -16.62
CA ILE A 300 3.82 5.49 -17.87
C ILE A 300 4.07 4.37 -18.90
N ARG A 301 5.29 3.78 -18.93
CA ARG A 301 5.56 2.58 -19.72
C ARG A 301 4.63 1.43 -19.32
N ARG A 302 4.48 1.18 -18.02
CA ARG A 302 3.57 0.15 -17.49
C ARG A 302 2.10 0.47 -17.71
N ALA A 303 1.70 1.74 -17.64
CA ALA A 303 0.33 2.16 -17.97
C ALA A 303 0.02 1.92 -19.46
N SER A 304 0.97 2.23 -20.34
CA SER A 304 0.88 1.98 -21.78
C SER A 304 0.82 0.48 -22.10
N GLU A 305 1.67 -0.35 -21.50
CA GLU A 305 1.63 -1.81 -21.66
C GLU A 305 0.35 -2.42 -21.07
N SER A 306 -0.11 -1.94 -19.91
CA SER A 306 -1.40 -2.35 -19.33
C SER A 306 -2.55 -2.05 -20.30
N LEU A 307 -2.58 -0.84 -20.89
CA LEU A 307 -3.61 -0.44 -21.85
C LEU A 307 -3.55 -1.27 -23.15
N LEU A 308 -2.36 -1.62 -23.63
CA LEU A 308 -2.16 -2.53 -24.77
C LEU A 308 -2.81 -3.89 -24.51
N LEU A 309 -2.51 -4.52 -23.37
CA LEU A 309 -3.06 -5.83 -23.00
C LEU A 309 -4.58 -5.76 -22.85
N LEU A 310 -5.11 -4.70 -22.22
CA LEU A 310 -6.55 -4.46 -22.10
C LEU A 310 -7.22 -4.34 -23.48
N LEU A 311 -6.70 -3.49 -24.37
CA LEU A 311 -7.27 -3.24 -25.70
C LEU A 311 -7.21 -4.47 -26.62
N LYS A 312 -6.17 -5.31 -26.53
CA LYS A 312 -6.08 -6.56 -27.28
C LYS A 312 -7.04 -7.63 -26.73
N SER A 313 -7.21 -7.70 -25.42
CA SER A 313 -8.04 -8.70 -24.73
C SER A 313 -9.54 -8.36 -24.68
N LEU A 314 -9.97 -7.20 -25.19
CA LEU A 314 -11.39 -6.85 -25.30
C LEU A 314 -12.17 -7.85 -26.20
N PRO A 315 -13.36 -8.30 -25.76
CA PRO A 315 -14.21 -9.20 -26.55
C PRO A 315 -14.94 -8.45 -27.68
N PRO A 316 -15.22 -9.10 -28.82
CA PRO A 316 -16.04 -8.54 -29.88
C PRO A 316 -17.43 -8.08 -29.38
N GLY A 317 -17.97 -7.01 -29.97
CA GLY A 317 -19.31 -6.50 -29.63
C GLY A 317 -19.41 -5.71 -28.31
N CYS A 318 -18.31 -5.54 -27.56
CA CYS A 318 -18.25 -4.55 -26.50
C CYS A 318 -18.11 -3.13 -27.06
N ARG A 319 -18.21 -2.13 -26.18
CA ARG A 319 -17.88 -0.74 -26.48
C ARG A 319 -16.76 -0.25 -25.56
N PHE A 320 -15.96 0.71 -26.01
CA PHE A 320 -14.89 1.26 -25.18
C PHE A 320 -14.62 2.76 -25.40
N GLN A 321 -13.95 3.34 -24.42
CA GLN A 321 -13.48 4.72 -24.38
C GLN A 321 -12.12 4.76 -23.65
N ILE A 322 -11.26 5.71 -24.02
CA ILE A 322 -10.02 6.01 -23.29
C ILE A 322 -10.05 7.48 -22.90
N ILE A 323 -9.86 7.79 -21.61
CA ILE A 323 -9.77 9.14 -21.06
C ILE A 323 -8.41 9.28 -20.38
N GLY A 324 -7.49 10.00 -21.02
CA GLY A 324 -6.24 10.41 -20.38
C GLY A 324 -6.48 11.60 -19.47
N PHE A 325 -5.79 11.67 -18.32
CA PHE A 325 -5.89 12.81 -17.41
C PHE A 325 -4.55 13.23 -16.78
N GLY A 326 -4.53 14.48 -16.33
CA GLY A 326 -3.48 15.14 -15.58
C GLY A 326 -4.05 16.44 -14.99
N SER A 327 -3.42 17.60 -15.18
CA SER A 327 -4.06 18.92 -14.92
C SER A 327 -5.22 19.24 -15.88
N THR A 328 -5.36 18.46 -16.95
CA THR A 328 -6.49 18.48 -17.89
C THR A 328 -6.92 17.05 -18.16
N HIS A 329 -8.02 16.83 -18.89
CA HIS A 329 -8.38 15.47 -19.33
C HIS A 329 -8.87 15.49 -20.78
N ALA A 330 -8.66 14.38 -21.49
CA ALA A 330 -8.99 14.24 -22.91
C ALA A 330 -9.49 12.82 -23.21
N ALA A 331 -10.68 12.73 -23.82
CA ALA A 331 -11.24 11.48 -24.32
C ALA A 331 -10.80 11.21 -25.77
N LEU A 332 -10.51 9.95 -26.11
CA LEU A 332 -10.11 9.53 -27.46
C LEU A 332 -11.27 9.63 -28.47
N PHE A 333 -12.50 9.43 -27.99
CA PHE A 333 -13.73 9.51 -28.78
C PHE A 333 -14.73 10.48 -28.11
N PRO A 334 -15.73 11.04 -28.84
CA PRO A 334 -16.79 11.85 -28.23
C PRO A 334 -17.69 11.05 -27.27
N GLU A 335 -17.94 9.78 -27.59
CA GLU A 335 -18.74 8.82 -26.82
C GLU A 335 -18.07 7.44 -26.90
N ALA A 336 -18.49 6.46 -26.09
CA ALA A 336 -17.93 5.10 -26.13
C ALA A 336 -18.25 4.40 -27.46
N MET A 337 -17.20 4.04 -28.21
CA MET A 337 -17.31 3.50 -29.57
C MET A 337 -17.34 1.97 -29.56
N GLU A 338 -17.94 1.38 -30.60
CA GLU A 338 -17.92 -0.08 -30.83
C GLU A 338 -16.48 -0.59 -31.02
N TYR A 339 -16.17 -1.71 -30.38
CA TYR A 339 -14.87 -2.37 -30.50
C TYR A 339 -14.77 -3.07 -31.86
N ASN A 340 -14.04 -2.45 -32.79
CA ASN A 340 -13.81 -2.90 -34.16
C ASN A 340 -12.36 -2.62 -34.59
N GLU A 341 -11.98 -3.00 -35.81
CA GLU A 341 -10.60 -2.86 -36.29
C GLU A 341 -10.12 -1.39 -36.39
N GLU A 342 -10.98 -0.47 -36.84
CA GLU A 342 -10.65 0.97 -36.92
C GLU A 342 -10.50 1.60 -35.53
N THR A 343 -11.42 1.30 -34.61
CA THR A 343 -11.40 1.86 -33.26
C THR A 343 -10.25 1.26 -32.44
N LEU A 344 -9.96 -0.04 -32.58
CA LEU A 344 -8.77 -0.67 -32.00
C LEU A 344 -7.49 -0.02 -32.53
N ALA A 345 -7.35 0.19 -33.85
CA ALA A 345 -6.16 0.83 -34.42
C ALA A 345 -5.93 2.25 -33.84
N ARG A 346 -7.01 3.03 -33.66
CA ARG A 346 -6.94 4.34 -32.98
C ARG A 346 -6.60 4.23 -31.49
N GLY A 347 -7.08 3.19 -30.80
CA GLY A 347 -6.75 2.91 -29.40
C GLY A 347 -5.27 2.54 -29.21
N LEU A 348 -4.74 1.70 -30.09
CA LEU A 348 -3.31 1.33 -30.10
C LEU A 348 -2.43 2.55 -30.44
N GLN A 349 -2.81 3.36 -31.44
CA GLN A 349 -2.09 4.60 -31.73
C GLN A 349 -2.07 5.58 -30.54
N TYR A 350 -3.15 5.67 -29.77
CA TYR A 350 -3.19 6.47 -28.53
C TYR A 350 -2.26 5.89 -27.44
N GLN A 351 -2.21 4.57 -27.32
CA GLN A 351 -1.38 3.85 -26.35
C GLN A 351 0.12 3.96 -26.67
N GLU A 352 0.51 3.82 -27.95
CA GLU A 352 1.88 4.00 -28.44
C GLU A 352 2.36 5.46 -28.27
N ALA A 353 1.47 6.44 -28.41
CA ALA A 353 1.74 7.87 -28.22
C ALA A 353 1.46 8.38 -26.79
N MET A 354 1.47 7.50 -25.79
CA MET A 354 1.22 7.85 -24.39
C MET A 354 2.50 8.29 -23.67
N ASP A 355 2.49 9.50 -23.10
CA ASP A 355 3.56 10.03 -22.26
C ASP A 355 2.96 10.76 -21.02
N ALA A 356 3.81 11.05 -20.04
CA ALA A 356 3.50 11.75 -18.79
C ALA A 356 3.46 13.28 -19.00
N ASP A 357 2.65 13.73 -19.96
CA ASP A 357 2.64 15.10 -20.50
C ASP A 357 1.46 15.97 -20.05
N MET A 358 0.51 15.44 -19.26
CA MET A 358 -0.75 16.12 -18.95
C MET A 358 -0.72 17.02 -17.69
N GLY A 359 0.39 17.09 -16.95
CA GLY A 359 0.60 18.05 -15.85
C GLY A 359 0.55 17.45 -14.44
N GLY A 360 -0.20 18.06 -13.53
CA GLY A 360 -0.55 17.50 -12.20
C GLY A 360 -1.63 16.42 -12.30
N THR A 361 -2.43 16.20 -11.24
CA THR A 361 -3.21 14.94 -11.09
C THR A 361 -4.70 15.20 -10.74
N GLU A 362 -5.45 15.85 -11.64
CA GLU A 362 -6.87 16.19 -11.45
C GLU A 362 -7.80 15.01 -11.83
N VAL A 363 -8.02 14.09 -10.90
CA VAL A 363 -8.85 12.88 -11.11
C VAL A 363 -10.34 13.21 -11.28
N LEU A 364 -10.86 14.18 -10.52
CA LEU A 364 -12.31 14.44 -10.44
C LEU A 364 -12.97 14.82 -11.77
N PRO A 365 -12.40 15.72 -12.61
CA PRO A 365 -12.99 16.04 -13.91
C PRO A 365 -13.03 14.83 -14.85
N ALA A 366 -11.98 14.00 -14.86
CA ALA A 366 -11.91 12.81 -15.72
C ALA A 366 -12.96 11.75 -15.35
N LEU A 367 -13.13 11.47 -14.06
CA LEU A 367 -14.18 10.56 -13.58
C LEU A 367 -15.59 11.13 -13.77
N LYS A 368 -15.80 12.45 -13.61
CA LYS A 368 -17.09 13.08 -13.94
C LYS A 368 -17.44 12.87 -15.41
N THR A 369 -16.50 13.11 -16.33
CA THR A 369 -16.68 12.82 -17.76
C THR A 369 -16.99 11.33 -18.03
N ALA A 370 -16.35 10.40 -17.31
CA ALA A 370 -16.69 8.97 -17.39
C ALA A 370 -18.09 8.61 -16.84
N TYR A 371 -18.56 9.32 -15.81
CA TYR A 371 -19.87 9.08 -15.18
C TYR A 371 -21.03 9.83 -15.85
N ASP A 372 -20.79 10.95 -16.53
CA ASP A 372 -21.82 11.80 -17.12
C ASP A 372 -21.95 11.63 -18.65
N SER A 373 -21.00 10.94 -19.30
CA SER A 373 -21.17 10.42 -20.66
C SER A 373 -22.44 9.56 -20.76
N PRO A 374 -23.30 9.72 -21.78
CA PRO A 374 -24.46 8.86 -21.99
C PRO A 374 -24.08 7.37 -22.03
N LEU A 375 -24.91 6.50 -21.46
CA LEU A 375 -24.74 5.05 -21.53
C LEU A 375 -25.23 4.54 -22.90
N SER A 376 -24.50 3.62 -23.53
CA SER A 376 -24.74 3.13 -24.90
C SER A 376 -26.13 2.55 -25.20
N GLY A 377 -26.97 2.32 -24.19
CA GLY A 377 -28.40 2.04 -24.36
C GLY A 377 -28.96 1.13 -23.27
N VAL A 378 -30.22 0.72 -23.46
CA VAL A 378 -30.87 -0.28 -22.59
C VAL A 378 -30.13 -1.61 -22.66
N GLY A 379 -29.85 -2.20 -21.50
CA GLY A 379 -29.12 -3.47 -21.38
C GLY A 379 -27.60 -3.37 -21.53
N TRP A 380 -27.04 -2.17 -21.70
CA TRP A 380 -25.60 -1.95 -21.56
C TRP A 380 -25.21 -1.71 -20.10
N TYR A 381 -23.98 -2.07 -19.74
CA TYR A 381 -23.43 -1.89 -18.39
C TYR A 381 -22.04 -1.29 -18.47
N ARG A 382 -21.83 -0.16 -17.77
CA ARG A 382 -20.53 0.54 -17.74
C ARG A 382 -19.60 -0.05 -16.69
N GLN A 383 -18.36 -0.30 -17.10
CA GLN A 383 -17.23 -0.64 -16.24
C GLN A 383 -16.18 0.46 -16.43
N ILE A 384 -15.66 1.03 -15.34
CA ILE A 384 -14.53 1.97 -15.37
C ILE A 384 -13.30 1.19 -14.89
N ILE A 385 -12.18 1.31 -15.61
CA ILE A 385 -10.89 0.75 -15.19
C ILE A 385 -9.92 1.93 -15.06
N PHE A 386 -9.48 2.20 -13.83
CA PHE A 386 -8.71 3.38 -13.44
C PHE A 386 -7.24 3.03 -13.19
N LEU A 387 -6.33 3.60 -13.97
CA LEU A 387 -4.87 3.36 -13.90
C LEU A 387 -4.20 4.63 -13.36
N THR A 388 -3.45 4.55 -12.26
CA THR A 388 -2.76 5.69 -11.63
C THR A 388 -1.61 5.24 -10.72
N ASP A 389 -0.62 6.10 -10.47
CA ASP A 389 0.36 5.96 -9.39
C ASP A 389 -0.14 6.56 -8.04
N GLY A 390 -1.31 7.20 -8.06
CA GLY A 390 -2.01 7.67 -6.87
C GLY A 390 -1.43 8.91 -6.18
N ASP A 391 -0.61 9.74 -6.86
CA ASP A 391 -0.14 11.03 -6.30
C ASP A 391 -1.26 12.09 -6.34
N VAL A 392 -2.29 11.89 -5.50
CA VAL A 392 -3.57 12.63 -5.52
C VAL A 392 -3.84 13.27 -4.16
N THR A 393 -4.11 14.57 -4.14
CA THR A 393 -4.30 15.36 -2.91
C THR A 393 -5.73 15.35 -2.35
N ASN A 394 -6.72 14.96 -3.17
CA ASN A 394 -8.16 14.97 -2.84
C ASN A 394 -8.82 13.59 -2.95
N ALA A 395 -8.11 12.52 -2.54
CA ALA A 395 -8.57 11.14 -2.59
C ALA A 395 -9.97 10.92 -1.98
N ASP A 396 -10.31 11.62 -0.89
CA ASP A 396 -11.64 11.56 -0.26
C ASP A 396 -12.78 12.07 -1.16
N GLU A 397 -12.55 13.15 -1.91
CA GLU A 397 -13.52 13.68 -2.87
C GLU A 397 -13.69 12.71 -4.05
N VAL A 398 -12.61 12.00 -4.44
CA VAL A 398 -12.63 10.98 -5.49
C VAL A 398 -13.45 9.76 -5.03
N VAL A 399 -13.20 9.25 -3.83
CA VAL A 399 -13.98 8.16 -3.22
C VAL A 399 -15.45 8.57 -3.05
N GLY A 400 -15.71 9.80 -2.61
CA GLY A 400 -17.06 10.37 -2.50
C GLY A 400 -17.79 10.42 -3.85
N LEU A 401 -17.14 10.95 -4.90
CA LEU A 401 -17.68 10.98 -6.27
C LEU A 401 -18.04 9.57 -6.78
N VAL A 402 -17.16 8.60 -6.57
CA VAL A 402 -17.37 7.20 -6.98
C VAL A 402 -18.56 6.60 -6.22
N GLN A 403 -18.61 6.79 -4.89
CA GLN A 403 -19.72 6.32 -4.05
C GLN A 403 -21.07 6.91 -4.47
N SER A 404 -21.13 8.21 -4.79
CA SER A 404 -22.36 8.85 -5.30
C SER A 404 -22.81 8.28 -6.66
N ASN A 405 -21.89 7.75 -7.48
CA ASN A 405 -22.16 7.25 -8.83
C ASN A 405 -22.15 5.70 -8.95
N ILE A 406 -22.10 4.98 -7.82
CA ILE A 406 -22.12 3.51 -7.69
C ILE A 406 -23.25 2.79 -8.47
N HIS A 407 -24.32 3.51 -8.79
CA HIS A 407 -25.47 3.03 -9.55
C HIS A 407 -25.27 3.11 -11.08
N LYS A 408 -24.34 3.96 -11.58
CA LYS A 408 -24.07 4.16 -13.01
C LYS A 408 -23.08 3.13 -13.59
N ALA A 409 -22.05 2.75 -12.83
CA ALA A 409 -20.98 1.85 -13.28
C ALA A 409 -20.39 1.04 -12.12
N ARG A 410 -19.67 -0.05 -12.41
CA ARG A 410 -18.59 -0.52 -11.51
C ARG A 410 -17.32 0.28 -11.79
N LEU A 411 -16.47 0.48 -10.79
CA LEU A 411 -15.11 0.99 -10.97
C LEU A 411 -14.08 0.01 -10.40
N PHE A 412 -13.11 -0.37 -11.23
CA PHE A 412 -11.94 -1.18 -10.89
C PHE A 412 -10.69 -0.29 -10.96
N SER A 413 -9.63 -0.65 -10.25
CA SER A 413 -8.41 0.15 -10.16
C SER A 413 -7.14 -0.66 -10.28
N ILE A 414 -6.10 -0.04 -10.83
CA ILE A 414 -4.76 -0.58 -11.03
C ILE A 414 -3.76 0.46 -10.54
N GLY A 415 -3.16 0.19 -9.38
CA GLY A 415 -2.12 1.03 -8.78
C GLY A 415 -0.75 0.73 -9.38
N ILE A 416 -0.12 1.72 -10.01
CA ILE A 416 1.10 1.53 -10.80
C ILE A 416 2.34 1.99 -10.01
N GLY A 417 3.36 1.13 -9.98
CA GLY A 417 4.65 1.41 -9.37
C GLY A 417 4.68 1.29 -7.84
N HIS A 418 5.86 1.51 -7.28
CA HIS A 418 6.11 1.44 -5.83
C HIS A 418 5.56 2.65 -5.05
N GLY A 419 5.26 3.76 -5.73
CA GLY A 419 4.68 4.96 -5.13
C GLY A 419 3.21 4.81 -4.75
N ALA A 420 2.47 3.94 -5.45
CA ALA A 420 1.03 3.72 -5.37
C ALA A 420 0.40 4.02 -3.99
N SER A 421 -0.50 5.01 -3.93
CA SER A 421 -1.39 5.16 -2.75
C SER A 421 -2.29 3.94 -2.67
N THR A 422 -2.07 3.09 -1.66
CA THR A 422 -2.90 1.89 -1.46
C THR A 422 -4.26 2.27 -0.90
N TYR A 423 -4.36 3.43 -0.23
CA TYR A 423 -5.61 4.04 0.18
C TYR A 423 -6.50 4.41 -1.01
N LEU A 424 -6.02 5.24 -1.94
CA LEU A 424 -6.82 5.70 -3.09
C LEU A 424 -7.29 4.50 -3.92
N VAL A 425 -6.32 3.70 -4.39
CA VAL A 425 -6.56 2.60 -5.33
C VAL A 425 -7.56 1.59 -4.74
N SER A 426 -7.40 1.18 -3.48
CA SER A 426 -8.31 0.23 -2.83
C SER A 426 -9.69 0.85 -2.57
N SER A 427 -9.75 2.11 -2.13
CA SER A 427 -11.02 2.75 -1.75
C SER A 427 -11.90 3.08 -2.94
N VAL A 428 -11.34 3.51 -4.08
CA VAL A 428 -12.16 3.76 -5.28
C VAL A 428 -12.73 2.47 -5.87
N ALA A 429 -12.00 1.34 -5.80
CA ALA A 429 -12.55 0.04 -6.21
C ALA A 429 -13.64 -0.44 -5.24
N ARG A 430 -13.43 -0.27 -3.93
CA ARG A 430 -14.34 -0.70 -2.86
C ARG A 430 -15.66 0.07 -2.92
N ALA A 431 -15.62 1.40 -2.97
CA ALA A 431 -16.80 2.26 -3.21
C ALA A 431 -17.42 1.98 -4.59
N GLY A 432 -16.58 1.75 -5.61
CA GLY A 432 -16.98 1.46 -6.98
C GLY A 432 -17.53 0.05 -7.22
N ARG A 433 -17.57 -0.85 -6.23
CA ARG A 433 -17.95 -2.26 -6.38
C ARG A 433 -17.18 -3.00 -7.49
N GLY A 434 -15.89 -2.70 -7.64
CA GLY A 434 -14.93 -3.42 -8.47
C GLY A 434 -13.87 -4.14 -7.64
N LEU A 435 -12.71 -4.36 -8.26
CA LEU A 435 -11.48 -4.89 -7.63
C LEU A 435 -10.32 -3.91 -7.83
N ALA A 436 -9.35 -3.97 -6.92
CA ALA A 436 -8.08 -3.26 -6.99
C ALA A 436 -6.92 -4.25 -7.20
N THR A 437 -5.96 -3.91 -8.06
CA THR A 437 -4.67 -4.59 -8.17
C THR A 437 -3.50 -3.59 -8.15
N PHE A 438 -2.28 -4.08 -7.95
CA PHE A 438 -1.07 -3.27 -7.88
C PHE A 438 0.04 -3.88 -8.75
N ILE A 439 0.80 -3.03 -9.44
CA ILE A 439 1.88 -3.43 -10.36
C ILE A 439 3.19 -2.81 -9.87
N ARG A 440 3.86 -3.49 -8.92
CA ARG A 440 5.14 -3.02 -8.35
C ARG A 440 6.33 -3.42 -9.23
N ASP A 441 6.30 -4.63 -9.77
CA ASP A 441 7.32 -5.18 -10.66
C ASP A 441 6.74 -5.58 -12.04
N GLU A 442 7.60 -5.67 -13.06
CA GLU A 442 7.23 -5.97 -14.46
C GLU A 442 6.60 -7.38 -14.60
N SER A 443 7.00 -8.34 -13.75
CA SER A 443 6.43 -9.70 -13.67
C SER A 443 4.98 -9.73 -13.17
N GLN A 444 4.51 -8.72 -12.43
CA GLN A 444 3.15 -8.69 -11.88
C GLN A 444 2.13 -8.13 -12.88
N LEU A 445 2.61 -7.45 -13.93
CA LEU A 445 1.79 -6.59 -14.79
C LEU A 445 0.63 -7.34 -15.44
N ARG A 446 0.88 -8.50 -16.06
CA ARG A 446 -0.12 -9.15 -16.91
C ARG A 446 -1.18 -9.87 -16.10
N GLY A 447 -0.78 -10.68 -15.12
CA GLY A 447 -1.71 -11.29 -14.16
C GLY A 447 -2.59 -10.25 -13.44
N ALA A 448 -2.02 -9.12 -13.00
CA ALA A 448 -2.78 -8.04 -12.34
C ALA A 448 -3.79 -7.35 -13.28
N VAL A 449 -3.42 -7.09 -14.54
CA VAL A 449 -4.27 -6.42 -15.54
C VAL A 449 -5.36 -7.35 -16.05
N MET A 450 -5.04 -8.62 -16.35
CA MET A 450 -6.00 -9.61 -16.82
C MET A 450 -7.00 -10.01 -15.73
N LYS A 451 -6.58 -10.13 -14.46
CA LYS A 451 -7.49 -10.35 -13.32
C LYS A 451 -8.54 -9.24 -13.20
N VAL A 452 -8.14 -7.98 -13.36
CA VAL A 452 -9.07 -6.84 -13.38
C VAL A 452 -10.01 -6.90 -14.59
N LEU A 453 -9.50 -7.20 -15.79
CA LEU A 453 -10.34 -7.27 -16.99
C LEU A 453 -11.37 -8.42 -16.91
N LYS A 454 -10.95 -9.61 -16.44
CA LYS A 454 -11.81 -10.77 -16.22
C LYS A 454 -13.00 -10.41 -15.33
N SER A 455 -12.74 -9.88 -14.13
CA SER A 455 -13.78 -9.46 -13.19
C SER A 455 -14.59 -8.24 -13.65
N ALA A 456 -14.06 -7.40 -14.55
CA ALA A 456 -14.83 -6.33 -15.18
C ALA A 456 -15.82 -6.86 -16.23
N LEU A 457 -15.46 -7.93 -16.95
CA LEU A 457 -16.31 -8.61 -17.94
C LEU A 457 -17.28 -9.64 -17.33
N GLU A 458 -17.04 -10.10 -16.09
CA GLU A 458 -17.94 -11.01 -15.37
C GLU A 458 -19.34 -10.43 -15.14
N PRO A 459 -20.40 -11.24 -15.28
CA PRO A 459 -21.77 -10.78 -15.16
C PRO A 459 -22.10 -10.28 -13.75
N ARG A 460 -22.92 -9.22 -13.65
CA ARG A 460 -23.28 -8.63 -12.35
C ARG A 460 -24.26 -9.52 -11.58
N ALA A 461 -23.77 -10.19 -10.54
CA ALA A 461 -24.58 -10.92 -9.56
C ALA A 461 -25.38 -9.95 -8.65
N LEU A 462 -26.58 -9.51 -9.08
CA LEU A 462 -27.42 -8.53 -8.38
C LEU A 462 -28.91 -8.75 -8.67
N PRO A 463 -29.81 -8.69 -7.65
CA PRO A 463 -29.56 -8.24 -6.29
C PRO A 463 -29.03 -9.35 -5.36
N THR A 464 -27.99 -9.04 -4.59
CA THR A 464 -27.49 -9.89 -3.51
C THR A 464 -28.38 -9.82 -2.26
N LYS A 465 -28.62 -10.96 -1.62
CA LYS A 465 -29.27 -11.10 -0.31
C LYS A 465 -28.46 -12.03 0.57
N LEU A 466 -28.40 -11.73 1.87
CA LEU A 466 -27.64 -12.50 2.85
C LEU A 466 -28.56 -12.85 4.02
N HIS A 467 -28.69 -14.14 4.30
CA HIS A 467 -29.51 -14.69 5.38
C HIS A 467 -28.63 -15.43 6.38
N TRP A 468 -28.69 -15.03 7.65
CA TRP A 468 -27.94 -15.63 8.76
C TRP A 468 -28.89 -16.51 9.57
N ASN A 469 -29.08 -17.76 9.16
CA ASN A 469 -30.06 -18.70 9.75
C ASN A 469 -29.52 -19.36 11.03
N LEU A 470 -28.94 -18.56 11.94
CA LEU A 470 -28.29 -19.03 13.16
C LEU A 470 -29.30 -19.45 14.23
N GLN A 471 -28.96 -20.51 14.97
CA GLN A 471 -29.67 -20.95 16.17
C GLN A 471 -28.68 -21.24 17.30
N LEU A 472 -28.90 -20.62 18.46
CA LEU A 472 -28.19 -20.92 19.70
C LEU A 472 -28.95 -21.97 20.49
N LYS A 473 -28.25 -22.97 21.01
CA LYS A 473 -28.80 -23.95 21.94
C LYS A 473 -28.29 -23.65 23.35
N GLY A 474 -29.18 -23.15 24.21
CA GLY A 474 -28.87 -22.81 25.59
C GLY A 474 -28.72 -24.03 26.50
N ALA A 475 -28.26 -23.80 27.74
CA ALA A 475 -28.08 -24.84 28.75
C ALA A 475 -29.38 -25.54 29.17
N ASP A 476 -30.54 -24.95 28.89
CA ASP A 476 -31.87 -25.56 29.07
C ASP A 476 -32.35 -26.37 27.84
N CYS A 477 -31.44 -26.61 26.89
CA CYS A 477 -31.64 -27.26 25.60
C CYS A 477 -32.67 -26.60 24.66
N LYS A 478 -33.12 -25.37 24.92
CA LYS A 478 -33.96 -24.63 23.97
C LYS A 478 -33.10 -24.01 22.87
N LEU A 479 -33.69 -23.96 21.68
CA LEU A 479 -33.14 -23.23 20.54
C LEU A 479 -33.69 -21.80 20.52
N THR A 480 -32.81 -20.81 20.40
CA THR A 480 -33.15 -19.39 20.25
C THR A 480 -32.44 -18.81 19.03
N THR A 481 -33.11 -17.92 18.30
CA THR A 481 -32.46 -17.14 17.24
C THR A 481 -31.73 -15.96 17.89
N PRO A 482 -30.41 -15.81 17.70
CA PRO A 482 -29.70 -14.65 18.23
C PRO A 482 -30.08 -13.37 17.50
N GLU A 483 -29.85 -12.22 18.12
CA GLU A 483 -29.93 -10.93 17.43
C GLU A 483 -28.61 -10.67 16.68
N ILE A 484 -28.68 -10.39 15.38
CA ILE A 484 -27.53 -10.42 14.46
C ILE A 484 -27.31 -9.03 13.84
N VAL A 485 -26.09 -8.50 13.96
CA VAL A 485 -25.65 -7.26 13.28
C VAL A 485 -24.64 -7.63 12.20
N ALA A 486 -25.05 -7.58 10.93
CA ALA A 486 -24.23 -7.94 9.78
C ALA A 486 -23.39 -6.76 9.25
N VAL A 487 -22.16 -7.08 8.82
CA VAL A 487 -21.16 -6.14 8.30
C VAL A 487 -20.47 -6.76 7.07
N PRO A 488 -20.44 -6.11 5.89
CA PRO A 488 -21.13 -4.88 5.55
C PRO A 488 -22.66 -5.06 5.55
N THR A 489 -23.39 -3.95 5.74
CA THR A 489 -24.87 -3.91 5.81
C THR A 489 -25.52 -4.25 4.46
N THR A 490 -24.77 -4.13 3.36
CA THR A 490 -25.13 -4.67 2.04
C THR A 490 -23.95 -5.49 1.55
N PRO A 491 -24.14 -6.71 1.01
CA PRO A 491 -23.04 -7.51 0.48
C PRO A 491 -22.17 -6.74 -0.53
N PRO A 492 -20.84 -6.98 -0.54
CA PRO A 492 -19.95 -6.40 -1.53
C PRO A 492 -20.22 -6.99 -2.93
N ALA A 493 -19.46 -6.55 -3.92
CA ALA A 493 -19.48 -7.22 -5.22
C ALA A 493 -19.05 -8.68 -5.11
N ILE A 494 -19.59 -9.51 -5.99
CA ILE A 494 -19.24 -10.93 -6.15
C ILE A 494 -18.46 -11.06 -7.46
N PHE A 495 -17.36 -11.81 -7.40
CA PHE A 495 -16.50 -12.15 -8.54
C PHE A 495 -16.09 -13.62 -8.45
N SER A 496 -15.90 -14.27 -9.59
CA SER A 496 -15.53 -15.69 -9.64
C SER A 496 -14.11 -15.90 -9.11
N GLY A 497 -13.88 -16.98 -8.36
CA GLY A 497 -12.57 -17.28 -7.75
C GLY A 497 -12.10 -16.27 -6.69
N CYS A 498 -12.96 -15.34 -6.27
CA CYS A 498 -12.69 -14.37 -5.21
C CYS A 498 -13.62 -14.62 -4.01
N PHE A 499 -13.08 -14.51 -2.80
CA PHE A 499 -13.92 -14.55 -1.60
C PHE A 499 -14.72 -13.24 -1.44
N SER A 500 -16.03 -13.40 -1.25
CA SER A 500 -16.94 -12.38 -0.76
C SER A 500 -17.03 -12.54 0.76
N THR A 501 -16.23 -11.75 1.51
CA THR A 501 -16.25 -11.77 2.97
C THR A 501 -17.45 -10.99 3.52
N MET A 502 -18.15 -11.56 4.48
CA MET A 502 -19.02 -10.83 5.41
C MET A 502 -18.73 -11.25 6.85
N PHE A 503 -19.07 -10.39 7.78
CA PHE A 503 -19.01 -10.63 9.21
C PHE A 503 -20.40 -10.45 9.83
N ALA A 504 -20.63 -11.04 10.99
CA ALA A 504 -21.73 -10.64 11.86
C ALA A 504 -21.38 -10.76 13.34
N PHE A 505 -22.00 -9.89 14.14
CA PHE A 505 -21.96 -9.92 15.59
C PHE A 505 -23.29 -10.49 16.12
N PHE A 506 -23.27 -11.63 16.81
CA PHE A 506 -24.47 -12.31 17.34
C PHE A 506 -24.47 -12.53 18.87
N ASN A 507 -25.66 -12.49 19.47
CA ASN A 507 -25.87 -12.30 20.92
C ASN A 507 -26.32 -13.59 21.64
N GLY A 508 -25.75 -13.87 22.83
CA GLY A 508 -26.13 -14.98 23.72
C GLY A 508 -25.05 -16.06 23.87
N GLU A 509 -24.94 -16.64 25.06
CA GLU A 509 -23.92 -17.66 25.41
C GLU A 509 -24.18 -19.01 24.72
N PRO A 510 -23.27 -19.50 23.84
CA PRO A 510 -23.43 -20.79 23.18
C PRO A 510 -22.91 -21.96 24.03
N THR A 511 -23.78 -22.90 24.39
CA THR A 511 -23.33 -24.29 24.59
C THR A 511 -23.16 -25.03 23.26
N GLU A 512 -23.91 -24.64 22.23
CA GLU A 512 -23.80 -25.13 20.85
C GLU A 512 -24.44 -24.10 19.89
N LEU A 513 -23.80 -23.83 18.74
CA LEU A 513 -24.35 -22.98 17.67
C LEU A 513 -24.62 -23.86 16.45
N THR A 514 -25.79 -23.71 15.84
CA THR A 514 -26.24 -24.49 14.68
C THR A 514 -26.92 -23.60 13.63
N GLY A 515 -27.29 -24.19 12.50
CA GLY A 515 -27.91 -23.49 11.36
C GLY A 515 -26.98 -23.36 10.17
N ASP A 516 -27.23 -22.36 9.34
CA ASP A 516 -26.55 -22.10 8.08
C ASP A 516 -26.50 -20.61 7.72
N LEU A 517 -25.62 -20.26 6.78
CA LEU A 517 -25.51 -18.93 6.18
C LEU A 517 -25.82 -19.04 4.69
N GLU A 518 -26.72 -18.20 4.16
CA GLU A 518 -27.12 -18.23 2.76
C GLU A 518 -26.80 -16.90 2.06
N LEU A 519 -26.04 -16.96 0.97
CA LEU A 519 -25.82 -15.85 0.05
C LEU A 519 -26.58 -16.14 -1.25
N SER A 520 -27.68 -15.44 -1.48
CA SER A 520 -28.51 -15.55 -2.68
C SER A 520 -28.28 -14.37 -3.62
N PHE A 521 -28.24 -14.63 -4.93
CA PHE A 521 -28.03 -13.60 -5.95
C PHE A 521 -28.65 -14.00 -7.29
N ASP A 522 -28.88 -13.01 -8.16
CA ASP A 522 -29.40 -13.19 -9.52
C ASP A 522 -28.28 -12.89 -10.53
N VAL A 523 -28.10 -13.75 -11.53
CA VAL A 523 -27.16 -13.57 -12.66
C VAL A 523 -27.95 -13.79 -13.94
N MET A 524 -28.06 -12.75 -14.76
CA MET A 524 -28.75 -12.79 -16.06
C MET A 524 -30.23 -13.24 -16.00
N GLY A 525 -30.87 -13.22 -14.82
CA GLY A 525 -32.23 -13.69 -14.57
C GLY A 525 -32.34 -15.09 -13.94
N ASP A 526 -31.22 -15.82 -13.81
CA ASP A 526 -31.15 -17.07 -13.06
C ASP A 526 -30.78 -16.81 -11.60
N GLN A 527 -31.45 -17.51 -10.67
CA GLN A 527 -31.26 -17.32 -9.22
C GLN A 527 -30.39 -18.42 -8.61
N HIS A 528 -29.35 -17.98 -7.90
CA HIS A 528 -28.35 -18.82 -7.27
C HIS A 528 -28.37 -18.61 -5.76
N THR A 529 -27.92 -19.61 -5.00
CA THR A 529 -27.74 -19.52 -3.55
C THR A 529 -26.58 -20.41 -3.13
N VAL A 530 -25.58 -19.81 -2.47
CA VAL A 530 -24.48 -20.53 -1.82
C VAL A 530 -24.80 -20.65 -0.34
N ARG A 531 -24.55 -21.83 0.23
CA ARG A 531 -24.84 -22.16 1.63
C ARG A 531 -23.60 -22.59 2.39
N ILE A 532 -23.41 -22.05 3.59
CA ILE A 532 -22.34 -22.44 4.52
C ILE A 532 -22.99 -22.99 5.79
N PRO A 533 -23.02 -24.31 6.01
CA PRO A 533 -23.58 -24.89 7.23
C PRO A 533 -22.63 -24.69 8.42
N ILE A 534 -23.17 -24.32 9.57
CA ILE A 534 -22.38 -23.99 10.77
C ILE A 534 -21.61 -25.21 11.34
N SER A 535 -22.02 -26.43 11.00
CA SER A 535 -21.24 -27.64 11.29
C SER A 535 -19.86 -27.67 10.64
N VAL A 536 -19.67 -27.01 9.49
CA VAL A 536 -18.34 -26.81 8.88
C VAL A 536 -17.57 -25.73 9.63
N ALA A 537 -18.25 -24.65 10.04
CA ALA A 537 -17.67 -23.55 10.83
C ALA A 537 -17.18 -23.98 12.23
N ALA A 538 -17.68 -25.11 12.75
CA ALA A 538 -17.20 -25.74 13.99
C ALA A 538 -15.92 -26.58 13.81
N GLY A 539 -15.56 -26.95 12.57
CA GLY A 539 -14.33 -27.67 12.22
C GLY A 539 -13.14 -26.73 11.97
N THR A 540 -13.41 -25.49 11.53
CA THR A 540 -12.48 -24.36 11.43
C THR A 540 -12.31 -23.68 12.78
N ARG A 541 -11.72 -24.41 13.74
CA ARG A 541 -11.24 -23.83 15.02
C ARG A 541 -10.35 -22.61 14.73
N LEU A 542 -10.36 -21.63 15.62
CA LEU A 542 -9.33 -20.60 15.64
C LEU A 542 -8.07 -21.15 16.31
N LEU A 543 -6.91 -20.54 16.02
CA LEU A 543 -5.72 -20.69 16.84
C LEU A 543 -6.03 -20.25 18.29
N PRO A 544 -5.30 -20.72 19.32
CA PRO A 544 -5.58 -20.41 20.74
C PRO A 544 -5.52 -18.93 21.17
N CYS A 545 -5.31 -17.98 20.24
CA CYS A 545 -5.23 -16.54 20.47
C CYS A 545 -6.61 -15.89 20.70
N HIS A 546 -7.37 -16.37 21.68
CA HIS A 546 -8.62 -15.72 22.09
C HIS A 546 -8.41 -14.30 22.64
N LYS A 547 -7.23 -14.01 23.21
CA LYS A 547 -6.94 -12.79 24.00
C LYS A 547 -7.12 -11.46 23.26
N ASN A 548 -6.92 -11.42 21.94
CA ASN A 548 -6.86 -10.18 21.18
C ASN A 548 -8.13 -9.92 20.34
N SER A 549 -8.96 -10.95 20.12
CA SER A 549 -10.17 -10.93 19.29
C SER A 549 -9.98 -10.40 17.86
N PRO A 550 -9.05 -10.97 17.05
CA PRO A 550 -8.74 -10.51 15.70
C PRO A 550 -9.94 -10.45 14.73
N LEU A 551 -10.88 -11.41 14.74
CA LEU A 551 -12.05 -11.33 13.85
C LEU A 551 -12.98 -10.17 14.23
N HIS A 552 -13.14 -9.85 15.53
CA HIS A 552 -13.89 -8.65 15.95
C HIS A 552 -13.22 -7.36 15.42
N ARG A 553 -11.88 -7.28 15.39
CA ARG A 553 -11.16 -6.10 14.86
C ARG A 553 -11.30 -5.99 13.33
N LEU A 554 -11.23 -7.12 12.60
CA LEU A 554 -11.49 -7.15 11.15
C LEU A 554 -12.92 -6.70 10.81
N ALA A 555 -13.92 -7.24 11.52
CA ALA A 555 -15.32 -6.84 11.37
C ALA A 555 -15.51 -5.34 11.67
N ALA A 556 -14.85 -4.81 12.70
CA ALA A 556 -14.87 -3.39 13.02
C ALA A 556 -14.23 -2.52 11.91
N LYS A 557 -13.07 -2.92 11.37
CA LYS A 557 -12.42 -2.24 10.25
C LYS A 557 -13.26 -2.28 8.97
N CYS A 558 -13.94 -3.39 8.70
CA CYS A 558 -14.92 -3.49 7.60
C CYS A 558 -16.08 -2.49 7.77
N LEU A 559 -16.61 -2.34 9.00
CA LEU A 559 -17.66 -1.37 9.32
C LEU A 559 -17.15 0.08 9.23
N LEU A 560 -15.95 0.37 9.72
CA LEU A 560 -15.30 1.68 9.62
C LEU A 560 -15.08 2.08 8.15
N ASN A 561 -14.61 1.15 7.32
CA ASN A 561 -14.46 1.33 5.87
C ASN A 561 -15.80 1.65 5.19
N GLN A 562 -16.89 0.94 5.54
CA GLN A 562 -18.23 1.23 5.02
C GLN A 562 -18.73 2.63 5.44
N LEU A 563 -18.61 2.97 6.72
CA LEU A 563 -19.05 4.27 7.25
C LEU A 563 -18.22 5.43 6.69
N GLY A 564 -16.92 5.22 6.46
CA GLY A 564 -16.02 6.18 5.83
C GLY A 564 -16.42 6.53 4.40
N ASP A 565 -16.68 5.52 3.56
CA ASP A 565 -17.18 5.75 2.19
C ASP A 565 -18.55 6.45 2.19
N GLN A 566 -19.45 6.06 3.10
CA GLN A 566 -20.75 6.71 3.26
C GLN A 566 -20.60 8.19 3.67
N LEU A 567 -19.70 8.50 4.60
CA LEU A 567 -19.40 9.88 5.00
C LEU A 567 -18.85 10.72 3.83
N LYS A 568 -17.91 10.17 3.06
CA LYS A 568 -17.32 10.82 1.87
C LYS A 568 -18.36 11.04 0.77
N GLY A 569 -19.21 10.04 0.51
CA GLY A 569 -20.34 10.16 -0.41
C GLY A 569 -21.37 11.23 0.02
N LEU A 570 -21.61 11.39 1.33
CA LEU A 570 -22.47 12.46 1.86
C LEU A 570 -21.80 13.84 1.87
N GLN A 571 -20.47 13.92 1.93
CA GLN A 571 -19.72 15.19 1.83
C GLN A 571 -19.82 15.82 0.43
N MET A 572 -20.13 15.02 -0.60
CA MET A 572 -20.51 15.51 -1.93
C MET A 572 -21.90 16.19 -1.97
N THR A 573 -22.60 16.30 -0.83
CA THR A 573 -23.95 16.86 -0.69
C THR A 573 -24.07 17.77 0.53
N GLU A 574 -24.99 18.74 0.53
CA GLU A 574 -25.09 19.81 1.56
C GLU A 574 -25.74 19.35 2.89
N GLY A 575 -25.50 18.11 3.32
CA GLY A 575 -26.26 17.37 4.34
C GLY A 575 -25.60 17.22 5.73
N ASN A 576 -25.19 18.31 6.39
CA ASN A 576 -24.37 18.25 7.62
C ASN A 576 -24.89 17.32 8.74
N LYS A 577 -26.20 17.26 8.99
CA LYS A 577 -26.75 16.50 10.14
C LYS A 577 -26.52 14.99 10.06
N GLU A 578 -26.49 14.43 8.86
CA GLU A 578 -26.28 12.99 8.64
C GLU A 578 -24.78 12.66 8.72
N GLN A 579 -23.93 13.53 8.16
CA GLN A 579 -22.48 13.47 8.31
C GLN A 579 -22.06 13.45 9.79
N ASP A 580 -22.64 14.33 10.62
CA ASP A 580 -22.35 14.39 12.06
C ASP A 580 -22.88 13.18 12.85
N SER A 581 -23.88 12.46 12.32
CA SER A 581 -24.35 11.19 12.88
C SER A 581 -23.38 10.06 12.56
N ILE A 582 -22.91 9.98 11.30
CA ILE A 582 -21.97 8.94 10.87
C ILE A 582 -20.58 9.15 11.50
N ARG A 583 -20.09 10.39 11.63
CA ARG A 583 -18.85 10.70 12.38
C ARG A 583 -18.86 10.11 13.78
N LYS A 584 -19.95 10.32 14.53
CA LYS A 584 -20.10 9.77 15.89
C LYS A 584 -20.19 8.25 15.91
N GLN A 585 -20.80 7.63 14.90
CA GLN A 585 -20.80 6.16 14.76
C GLN A 585 -19.38 5.63 14.47
N ILE A 586 -18.60 6.31 13.63
CA ILE A 586 -17.19 5.98 13.36
C ILE A 586 -16.36 6.08 14.65
N GLU A 587 -16.45 7.19 15.39
CA GLU A 587 -15.78 7.37 16.68
C GLU A 587 -16.17 6.28 17.70
N GLN A 588 -17.47 5.97 17.81
CA GLN A 588 -17.99 4.95 18.72
C GLN A 588 -17.49 3.54 18.34
N VAL A 589 -17.60 3.13 17.08
CA VAL A 589 -17.11 1.83 16.59
C VAL A 589 -15.61 1.72 16.79
N SER A 590 -14.85 2.77 16.42
CA SER A 590 -13.40 2.81 16.55
C SER A 590 -12.92 2.66 17.99
N CYS A 591 -13.48 3.43 18.94
CA CYS A 591 -13.10 3.34 20.35
C CYS A 591 -13.58 2.02 20.97
N MET A 592 -14.83 1.60 20.71
CA MET A 592 -15.42 0.37 21.27
C MET A 592 -14.70 -0.90 20.81
N PHE A 593 -14.22 -0.95 19.57
CA PHE A 593 -13.40 -2.05 19.07
C PHE A 593 -11.89 -1.79 19.19
N ASN A 594 -11.47 -0.68 19.80
CA ASN A 594 -10.08 -0.24 19.93
C ASN A 594 -9.28 -0.32 18.60
N VAL A 595 -9.90 0.02 17.47
CA VAL A 595 -9.26 0.07 16.14
C VAL A 595 -9.14 1.53 15.73
N VAL A 596 -7.93 2.04 15.56
CA VAL A 596 -7.72 3.44 15.16
C VAL A 596 -8.28 3.70 13.75
N CYS A 597 -8.85 4.89 13.57
CA CYS A 597 -9.36 5.41 12.30
C CYS A 597 -8.95 6.89 12.16
N PRO A 598 -9.21 7.57 11.01
CA PRO A 598 -8.88 8.98 10.86
C PRO A 598 -9.49 9.91 11.93
N LEU A 599 -10.66 9.57 12.50
CA LEU A 599 -11.33 10.37 13.55
C LEU A 599 -10.87 10.07 14.99
N THR A 600 -9.98 9.09 15.19
CA THR A 600 -9.51 8.66 16.51
C THR A 600 -7.98 8.60 16.57
N SER A 601 -7.45 8.31 17.75
CA SER A 601 -6.02 8.04 17.96
C SER A 601 -5.84 7.15 19.18
N PHE A 602 -4.80 6.32 19.18
CA PHE A 602 -4.34 5.66 20.39
C PHE A 602 -3.58 6.66 21.25
N ILE A 603 -3.89 6.75 22.55
CA ILE A 603 -3.16 7.57 23.53
C ILE A 603 -2.82 6.77 24.80
N GLY A 604 -1.56 6.86 25.24
CA GLY A 604 -1.09 6.33 26.51
C GLY A 604 -0.12 7.29 27.22
N VAL A 605 -0.15 7.28 28.55
CA VAL A 605 0.62 8.21 29.41
C VAL A 605 1.17 7.47 30.64
N ASP A 606 2.46 7.62 30.95
CA ASP A 606 3.05 7.17 32.21
C ASP A 606 2.61 8.11 33.35
N PRO A 607 1.85 7.66 34.37
CA PRO A 607 1.40 8.52 35.46
C PRO A 607 2.54 9.03 36.38
N VAL A 608 3.80 8.63 36.16
CA VAL A 608 4.96 9.15 36.88
C VAL A 608 5.73 10.16 36.03
N THR A 609 6.02 11.33 36.63
CA THR A 609 6.95 12.32 36.08
C THR A 609 8.39 11.87 36.25
N ARG A 610 9.20 11.99 35.19
CA ARG A 610 10.62 11.64 35.18
C ARG A 610 11.46 12.90 35.30
N ASN A 611 11.67 13.36 36.54
CA ASN A 611 12.56 14.51 36.80
C ASN A 611 14.00 14.17 36.38
N GLU A 612 14.65 15.05 35.61
CA GLU A 612 16.04 14.88 35.19
C GLU A 612 16.99 14.91 36.39
N VAL A 613 17.53 13.74 36.76
CA VAL A 613 18.63 13.65 37.73
C VAL A 613 19.91 14.02 37.01
N PHE A 614 20.36 15.27 37.18
CA PHE A 614 21.65 15.75 36.67
C PHE A 614 22.82 15.01 37.33
N VAL A 615 23.22 13.88 36.73
CA VAL A 615 24.42 13.13 37.13
C VAL A 615 25.66 13.91 36.68
N VAL A 616 26.11 14.84 37.53
CA VAL A 616 27.40 15.50 37.39
C VAL A 616 28.49 14.43 37.53
N LYS A 617 29.06 13.99 36.39
CA LYS A 617 30.19 13.07 36.39
C LYS A 617 31.39 13.72 37.07
N PRO A 618 31.94 13.16 38.17
CA PRO A 618 33.19 13.67 38.73
C PRO A 618 34.32 13.42 37.72
N TYR A 619 35.08 14.47 37.41
CA TYR A 619 36.28 14.34 36.59
C TYR A 619 37.38 13.68 37.44
N ALA A 620 37.97 12.59 36.94
CA ALA A 620 39.10 11.95 37.59
C ALA A 620 40.36 12.83 37.49
N GLU A 621 41.21 12.76 38.50
CA GLU A 621 42.34 13.68 38.67
C GLU A 621 43.49 13.43 37.69
N ALA A 622 44.19 14.50 37.33
CA ALA A 622 45.49 14.44 36.67
C ALA A 622 46.53 15.09 37.60
N GLU A 623 47.31 14.26 38.30
CA GLU A 623 48.43 14.74 39.10
C GLU A 623 49.53 15.32 38.19
N HIS A 624 49.85 16.61 38.34
CA HIS A 624 51.20 17.07 38.72
C HIS A 624 51.37 18.61 38.74
N LEU A 625 52.23 19.08 39.66
CA LEU A 625 53.05 20.31 39.60
C LEU A 625 52.38 21.70 39.81
N THR A 626 51.93 21.90 41.06
CA THR A 626 52.39 22.98 41.98
C THR A 626 52.24 24.49 41.65
N ASN A 627 51.60 25.18 42.60
CA ASN A 627 51.88 26.57 43.06
C ASN A 627 51.62 27.77 42.11
N ARG A 628 50.49 28.48 42.33
CA ARG A 628 50.46 29.68 43.21
C ARG A 628 49.05 30.23 43.53
N SER A 629 48.79 30.43 44.82
CA SER A 629 47.93 31.46 45.47
C SER A 629 46.54 31.84 44.91
N ALA A 630 45.51 31.46 45.68
CA ALA A 630 44.32 32.26 46.08
C ALA A 630 43.32 32.78 45.01
N SER A 631 42.02 32.90 45.27
CA SER A 631 41.22 32.64 46.49
C SER A 631 39.86 32.02 46.14
N PHE A 632 39.33 31.17 47.02
CA PHE A 632 37.92 30.73 46.98
C PHE A 632 37.00 31.80 47.60
N ASP A 633 35.78 31.89 47.09
CA ASP A 633 34.62 32.31 47.88
C ASP A 633 33.40 31.44 47.47
N THR A 634 32.51 31.14 48.41
CA THR A 634 31.65 29.93 48.31
C THR A 634 30.19 30.18 48.71
N ILE A 635 29.26 29.88 47.79
CA ILE A 635 27.82 29.64 48.06
C ILE A 635 27.44 28.43 47.19
N LEU A 636 27.41 27.17 47.65
CA LEU A 636 26.76 26.56 48.83
C LEU A 636 25.23 26.44 48.64
N VAL A 637 24.84 25.36 47.96
CA VAL A 637 23.44 24.93 47.78
C VAL A 637 22.98 24.19 49.04
N PHE A 638 21.79 24.53 49.54
CA PHE A 638 21.15 23.77 50.61
C PHE A 638 20.39 22.55 50.05
N ILE A 639 20.70 21.38 50.59
CA ILE A 639 19.81 20.20 50.57
C ILE A 639 19.47 19.88 52.03
N ALA A 640 18.18 19.73 52.32
CA ALA A 640 17.68 19.15 53.56
C ALA A 640 16.45 18.30 53.24
N ALA A 641 16.38 17.09 53.81
CA ALA A 641 15.33 16.12 53.55
C ALA A 641 14.33 16.04 54.73
N ASP A 642 13.23 15.29 54.53
CA ASP A 642 12.24 14.98 55.57
C ASP A 642 12.84 14.33 56.82
N GLY A 643 12.31 14.66 58.02
CA GLY A 643 12.90 14.09 59.24
C GLY A 643 12.34 14.46 60.63
N GLY A 644 11.01 14.55 60.82
CA GLY A 644 10.38 14.20 62.11
C GLY A 644 10.46 15.12 63.36
N CYS A 645 9.33 15.12 64.10
CA CYS A 645 9.18 15.38 65.54
C CYS A 645 9.36 16.80 66.18
N ARG A 646 8.19 17.36 66.54
CA ARG A 646 7.83 18.05 67.82
C ARG A 646 8.37 19.47 68.12
N CYS A 647 7.41 20.33 68.51
CA CYS A 647 7.42 21.43 69.50
C CYS A 647 8.75 22.12 69.90
N SER A 648 8.83 23.45 70.03
CA SER A 648 7.85 24.29 70.74
C SER A 648 7.92 25.80 70.41
N TYR A 649 6.82 26.49 70.73
CA TYR A 649 6.67 27.91 71.10
C TYR A 649 7.92 28.63 71.66
N LEU A 650 8.28 29.84 71.15
CA LEU A 650 8.28 31.15 71.87
C LEU A 650 9.10 32.28 71.20
N GLN A 651 8.45 33.45 71.09
CA GLN A 651 8.95 34.83 71.36
C GLN A 651 10.08 35.52 70.54
N CYS A 652 9.65 36.57 69.82
CA CYS A 652 9.87 38.01 70.15
C CYS A 652 10.78 38.90 69.28
N LEU A 653 10.15 39.98 68.79
CA LEU A 653 10.64 41.38 68.71
C LEU A 653 11.78 41.71 67.70
N ALA A 654 11.78 42.84 66.98
CA ALA A 654 10.78 43.90 66.79
C ALA A 654 11.16 44.84 65.62
N ILE A 655 10.38 45.93 65.46
CA ILE A 655 10.68 47.17 64.72
C ILE A 655 10.45 47.13 63.19
N LEU A 656 9.21 47.48 62.79
CA LEU A 656 8.82 48.68 62.00
C LEU A 656 9.78 49.13 60.86
N GLN A 657 9.31 49.49 59.65
CA GLN A 657 8.30 50.53 59.42
C GLN A 657 7.51 50.39 58.08
N ASN A 658 6.20 50.65 58.18
CA ASN A 658 5.37 51.47 57.28
C ASN A 658 5.16 51.17 55.76
N VAL A 659 4.00 50.53 55.44
CA VAL A 659 2.76 51.19 54.91
C VAL A 659 2.77 51.84 53.49
N PRO A 660 1.73 51.66 52.62
CA PRO A 660 0.79 50.53 52.44
C PRO A 660 0.24 50.35 50.96
N LEU A 661 -0.82 49.54 50.74
CA LEU A 661 -1.88 49.65 49.67
C LEU A 661 -1.47 49.60 48.16
N ARG A 662 -2.33 49.24 47.19
CA ARG A 662 -3.51 48.33 47.09
C ARG A 662 -3.68 47.93 45.60
N ALA A 663 -4.49 46.91 45.30
CA ALA A 663 -4.73 46.42 43.93
C ALA A 663 -5.76 47.22 43.12
N SER A 664 -5.63 47.21 41.79
CA SER A 664 -6.72 47.24 40.79
C SER A 664 -6.21 46.70 39.43
N SER A 665 -7.05 46.66 38.39
CA SER A 665 -6.89 45.74 37.25
C SER A 665 -7.54 46.23 35.95
N ILE A 666 -6.97 45.86 34.78
CA ILE A 666 -7.59 45.84 33.42
C ILE A 666 -7.83 47.23 32.77
N PRO A 667 -7.70 47.44 31.44
CA PRO A 667 -6.74 46.92 30.44
C PRO A 667 -6.01 48.09 29.72
N LEU A 668 -5.37 47.86 28.56
CA LEU A 668 -5.36 48.84 27.45
C LEU A 668 -4.92 48.19 26.12
N GLU A 669 -5.59 48.54 25.03
CA GLU A 669 -5.22 48.20 23.64
C GLU A 669 -4.25 49.25 23.07
N PHE A 670 -3.49 48.91 22.02
CA PHE A 670 -2.96 49.91 21.09
C PHE A 670 -2.80 49.36 19.67
N ASN A 671 -2.95 50.24 18.68
CA ASN A 671 -3.02 49.92 17.26
C ASN A 671 -2.30 51.02 16.45
N GLY A 672 -1.59 50.68 15.36
CA GLY A 672 -1.14 51.67 14.35
C GLY A 672 0.37 51.84 14.06
N SER A 673 0.80 51.25 12.94
CA SER A 673 1.36 51.97 11.77
C SER A 673 2.53 52.99 11.88
N ALA A 674 3.72 52.52 11.45
CA ALA A 674 4.57 53.10 10.38
C ALA A 674 5.63 54.24 10.58
N ALA A 675 6.82 53.93 10.03
CA ALA A 675 7.78 54.76 9.24
C ALA A 675 8.93 55.57 9.92
N PRO A 676 10.10 55.77 9.23
CA PRO A 676 11.38 56.17 9.88
C PRO A 676 12.14 57.38 9.28
N VAL A 677 13.15 57.92 10.00
CA VAL A 677 14.13 58.94 9.53
C VAL A 677 15.56 58.65 10.03
N ARG A 678 16.59 59.20 9.34
CA ARG A 678 18.06 58.96 9.45
C ARG A 678 18.80 59.83 10.50
N LEU A 679 20.07 59.51 10.86
CA LEU A 679 21.29 60.33 10.52
C LEU A 679 22.68 59.83 11.07
N CYS A 680 23.71 60.08 10.27
CA CYS A 680 25.20 60.15 10.40
C CYS A 680 26.06 59.63 11.60
N ALA A 681 26.94 58.66 11.31
CA ALA A 681 28.43 58.65 11.31
C ALA A 681 29.33 59.50 12.28
N SER A 682 30.47 58.92 12.76
CA SER A 682 31.88 59.24 12.32
C SER A 682 33.05 58.89 13.30
N VAL A 683 34.31 58.88 12.78
CA VAL A 683 35.66 58.97 13.44
C VAL A 683 36.37 57.67 13.98
N ALA A 684 37.73 57.68 13.99
CA ALA A 684 38.72 56.61 14.36
C ALA A 684 39.75 57.16 15.42
N PRO A 685 41.08 56.81 15.59
CA PRO A 685 42.04 55.90 14.89
C PRO A 685 43.08 55.13 15.78
N ALA A 686 44.21 54.65 15.18
CA ALA A 686 45.56 54.34 15.76
C ALA A 686 45.84 52.94 16.43
N CYS A 687 47.05 52.32 16.44
CA CYS A 687 48.38 52.58 15.78
C CYS A 687 49.42 51.39 15.92
N TYR A 688 50.43 51.31 15.01
CA TYR A 688 51.79 50.62 15.09
C TYR A 688 51.84 49.06 15.27
N THR A 689 52.88 48.25 14.95
CA THR A 689 54.04 48.12 13.98
C THR A 689 54.59 46.67 14.14
N SER A 690 54.78 45.83 13.09
CA SER A 690 56.06 45.38 12.45
C SER A 690 57.11 44.63 13.36
N ASP A 691 58.06 43.78 12.92
CA ASP A 691 58.73 43.52 11.62
C ASP A 691 59.46 42.12 11.55
N CYS A 692 60.24 41.84 10.47
CA CYS A 692 61.38 40.87 10.32
C CYS A 692 61.22 39.36 9.89
N ALA A 693 62.26 38.88 9.17
CA ALA A 693 62.56 37.53 8.61
C ALA A 693 64.14 37.36 8.52
N PRO A 694 64.86 36.49 7.71
CA PRO A 694 64.52 35.68 6.51
C PRO A 694 65.21 34.26 6.43
N ASP A 695 66.10 34.03 5.44
CA ASP A 695 67.03 32.90 5.10
C ASP A 695 66.46 31.47 4.76
N ILE A 696 66.68 30.77 3.61
CA ILE A 696 67.50 30.78 2.35
C ILE A 696 68.59 29.66 2.27
N VAL A 697 68.98 29.24 1.04
CA VAL A 697 70.05 28.27 0.61
C VAL A 697 69.59 26.79 0.48
N ASP A 698 69.77 26.04 -0.64
CA ASP A 698 70.15 26.35 -2.04
C ASP A 698 69.63 25.29 -3.06
N SER A 699 69.93 25.46 -4.37
CA SER A 699 69.53 24.56 -5.47
C SER A 699 70.70 23.94 -6.27
N PRO A 700 70.45 22.84 -7.00
CA PRO A 700 70.69 22.83 -8.46
C PRO A 700 69.72 21.90 -9.26
N THR A 701 69.53 21.94 -10.60
CA THR A 701 69.76 22.90 -11.72
C THR A 701 69.00 22.41 -12.98
N PHE A 702 68.87 23.27 -14.00
CA PHE A 702 68.49 23.00 -15.41
C PHE A 702 67.02 22.70 -15.80
N ALA A 703 66.65 23.30 -16.94
CA ALA A 703 65.37 23.28 -17.67
C ALA A 703 65.65 23.83 -19.11
N PRO A 704 64.67 23.96 -20.05
CA PRO A 704 63.25 23.58 -20.01
C PRO A 704 62.78 22.74 -21.22
N GLY A 705 61.52 22.26 -21.20
CA GLY A 705 60.89 21.66 -22.39
C GLY A 705 59.46 21.14 -22.22
N GLY A 706 58.44 22.00 -22.43
CA GLY A 706 57.09 21.56 -22.85
C GLY A 706 56.07 21.13 -21.78
N PHE A 707 55.44 22.10 -21.12
CA PHE A 707 54.08 22.04 -20.52
C PHE A 707 53.64 20.78 -19.73
N MET A 708 53.86 20.82 -18.41
CA MET A 708 52.89 20.28 -17.44
C MET A 708 51.60 21.13 -17.45
N ALA A 709 50.37 20.64 -17.22
CA ALA A 709 49.80 19.59 -16.34
C ALA A 709 49.25 20.11 -14.99
N LEU A 710 48.28 19.40 -14.42
CA LEU A 710 47.42 19.83 -13.32
C LEU A 710 48.14 19.84 -11.96
N SER A 711 47.83 20.82 -11.10
CA SER A 711 47.70 20.62 -9.64
C SER A 711 47.01 21.82 -8.94
N ASN A 712 46.72 21.65 -7.64
CA ASN A 712 46.46 22.71 -6.64
C ASN A 712 45.10 23.43 -6.62
N THR A 713 44.01 22.67 -6.49
CA THR A 713 42.76 23.14 -5.86
C THR A 713 42.50 22.42 -4.52
N LEU A 714 43.31 22.73 -3.49
CA LEU A 714 43.15 22.12 -2.15
C LEU A 714 43.49 23.05 -0.96
N ALA A 715 43.32 24.37 -1.13
CA ALA A 715 43.71 25.35 -0.10
C ALA A 715 42.78 26.59 -0.04
N HIS A 716 41.45 26.41 -0.03
CA HIS A 716 40.52 27.56 0.14
C HIS A 716 39.18 27.29 0.85
N ILE A 717 38.98 26.14 1.51
CA ILE A 717 37.77 25.83 2.31
C ILE A 717 38.16 25.60 3.78
N SER A 718 38.68 26.64 4.44
CA SER A 718 39.04 26.60 5.87
C SER A 718 38.88 27.94 6.61
N LEU A 719 38.25 28.96 6.00
CA LEU A 719 38.20 30.31 6.56
C LEU A 719 36.88 31.08 6.33
N TYR A 720 35.74 30.37 6.23
CA TYR A 720 34.43 31.00 5.99
C TYR A 720 33.31 30.61 6.99
N CYS A 721 33.67 30.01 8.13
CA CYS A 721 32.72 29.64 9.19
C CYS A 721 33.22 30.03 10.59
N ARG A 722 33.35 31.34 10.86
CA ARG A 722 33.37 31.98 12.19
C ARG A 722 33.07 33.48 12.03
N ALA A 723 32.36 34.07 13.00
CA ALA A 723 31.62 35.34 12.92
C ALA A 723 30.42 35.29 11.92
N ILE A 724 29.16 35.06 12.36
CA ILE A 724 28.25 35.96 13.13
C ILE A 724 27.86 37.15 12.23
N SER A 725 26.66 37.18 11.62
CA SER A 725 25.31 37.43 12.19
C SER A 725 25.04 38.91 12.49
N VAL A 726 23.76 39.34 12.43
CA VAL A 726 23.26 40.74 12.37
C VAL A 726 23.53 41.39 10.99
N THR A 727 22.57 41.95 10.23
CA THR A 727 21.11 42.21 10.40
C THR A 727 20.35 41.84 9.11
N GLY A 728 19.01 41.71 9.17
CA GLY A 728 18.18 41.28 8.03
C GLY A 728 17.47 42.37 7.21
N GLN A 729 16.64 41.90 6.27
CA GLN A 729 15.81 42.60 5.26
C GLN A 729 16.49 43.01 3.93
N TYR A 730 15.70 42.90 2.85
CA TYR A 730 16.00 43.24 1.43
C TYR A 730 17.13 42.48 0.71
N PHE A 731 16.89 41.23 0.29
CA PHE A 731 17.44 40.72 -1.00
C PHE A 731 16.72 39.46 -1.54
N LEU A 732 15.44 39.60 -1.94
CA LEU A 732 14.61 38.47 -2.41
C LEU A 732 14.04 38.60 -3.84
N TYR A 733 14.58 39.51 -4.67
CA TYR A 733 14.02 39.79 -6.01
C TYR A 733 15.04 39.82 -7.17
N VAL A 734 16.28 39.38 -6.95
CA VAL A 734 17.33 39.33 -8.01
C VAL A 734 17.95 37.94 -8.16
N ALA A 735 17.93 37.10 -7.13
CA ALA A 735 18.64 35.82 -7.08
C ALA A 735 18.04 34.68 -7.94
N ARG A 736 16.92 34.89 -8.64
CA ARG A 736 16.31 33.87 -9.54
C ARG A 736 16.74 33.96 -11.02
N TYR A 737 17.41 35.03 -11.44
CA TYR A 737 17.81 35.20 -12.87
C TYR A 737 19.29 34.91 -13.17
N SER A 738 20.15 34.81 -12.15
CA SER A 738 21.59 34.58 -12.31
C SER A 738 22.03 33.11 -12.21
N SER A 739 21.23 32.24 -11.59
CA SER A 739 21.55 30.81 -11.43
C SER A 739 21.50 30.02 -12.75
N LEU A 740 20.52 30.30 -13.61
CA LEU A 740 20.33 29.59 -14.89
C LEU A 740 21.52 29.78 -15.87
N LEU A 741 22.14 30.96 -15.84
CA LEU A 741 23.29 31.29 -16.70
C LEU A 741 24.57 30.61 -16.22
N LEU A 742 24.79 30.50 -14.90
CA LEU A 742 25.94 29.79 -14.35
C LEU A 742 25.86 28.28 -14.63
N PHE A 743 24.67 27.68 -14.49
CA PHE A 743 24.44 26.27 -14.77
C PHE A 743 24.72 25.93 -16.24
N LYS A 744 24.19 26.72 -17.19
CA LYS A 744 24.47 26.54 -18.63
C LYS A 744 25.93 26.83 -19.03
N ALA A 745 26.70 27.57 -18.24
CA ALA A 745 28.12 27.77 -18.46
C ALA A 745 28.98 26.60 -17.96
N LEU A 746 28.65 26.03 -16.79
CA LEU A 746 29.40 24.93 -16.16
C LEU A 746 29.26 23.61 -16.92
N CYS A 747 28.07 23.31 -17.48
CA CYS A 747 27.85 22.11 -18.31
C CYS A 747 28.64 22.09 -19.63
N LYS A 748 29.49 23.09 -19.92
CA LYS A 748 30.31 23.17 -21.14
C LYS A 748 31.81 22.90 -20.90
N TYR A 749 32.24 22.70 -19.65
CA TYR A 749 33.67 22.59 -19.30
C TYR A 749 34.07 21.33 -18.51
N PHE A 750 33.12 20.50 -18.09
CA PHE A 750 33.42 19.16 -17.59
C PHE A 750 33.23 18.13 -18.70
N PRO A 751 34.27 17.41 -19.15
CA PRO A 751 34.06 16.16 -19.86
C PRO A 751 33.42 15.19 -18.86
N VAL A 752 32.21 14.72 -19.15
CA VAL A 752 31.60 13.62 -18.39
C VAL A 752 32.55 12.43 -18.51
N CYS A 753 33.17 12.04 -17.40
CA CYS A 753 33.98 10.82 -17.37
C CYS A 753 33.07 9.68 -17.79
N SER A 754 33.52 8.90 -18.78
CA SER A 754 32.69 7.97 -19.54
C SER A 754 31.75 7.18 -18.63
N GLN A 755 30.45 7.29 -18.89
CA GLN A 755 29.53 6.20 -18.59
C GLN A 755 30.18 4.91 -19.08
N SER A 756 30.15 3.85 -18.27
CA SER A 756 30.23 2.52 -18.84
C SER A 756 29.10 2.42 -19.87
N THR A 757 29.46 2.38 -21.15
CA THR A 757 28.55 1.90 -22.19
C THR A 757 28.40 0.40 -21.99
N GLU A 758 27.69 0.04 -20.93
CA GLU A 758 26.72 -1.04 -21.04
C GLU A 758 25.87 -0.65 -22.25
N GLU A 759 26.01 -1.41 -23.33
CA GLU A 759 25.05 -1.36 -24.43
C GLU A 759 23.67 -1.55 -23.81
N PRO A 760 22.61 -0.89 -24.32
CA PRO A 760 21.27 -1.09 -23.80
C PRO A 760 20.97 -2.58 -23.95
N VAL A 761 20.97 -3.31 -22.82
CA VAL A 761 20.64 -4.73 -22.82
C VAL A 761 19.25 -4.82 -23.40
N GLU A 762 19.14 -5.37 -24.60
CA GLU A 762 17.86 -5.55 -25.28
C GLU A 762 17.04 -6.49 -24.40
N ARG A 763 16.20 -5.89 -23.52
CA ARG A 763 15.33 -6.63 -22.62
C ARG A 763 14.51 -7.55 -23.50
N GLN A 764 14.72 -8.85 -23.31
CA GLN A 764 14.18 -9.89 -24.17
C GLN A 764 12.67 -9.94 -23.98
N GLU A 765 11.96 -9.07 -24.70
CA GLU A 765 10.51 -8.91 -24.61
C GLU A 765 9.82 -10.26 -24.69
N ASP A 766 8.91 -10.51 -23.74
CA ASP A 766 8.28 -11.79 -23.52
C ASP A 766 7.51 -12.28 -24.76
N SER A 767 7.62 -13.58 -25.05
CA SER A 767 6.83 -14.30 -26.05
C SER A 767 5.34 -14.01 -25.92
N ILE A 768 4.79 -13.97 -24.70
CA ILE A 768 3.37 -13.67 -24.45
C ILE A 768 3.04 -12.28 -24.98
N VAL A 769 3.77 -11.24 -24.56
CA VAL A 769 3.50 -9.84 -24.94
C VAL A 769 3.65 -9.65 -26.44
N LYS A 770 4.67 -10.24 -27.08
CA LYS A 770 4.85 -10.18 -28.54
C LYS A 770 3.71 -10.86 -29.29
N LEU A 771 3.27 -12.04 -28.86
CA LEU A 771 2.11 -12.70 -29.46
C LEU A 771 0.84 -11.85 -29.27
N VAL A 772 0.61 -11.22 -28.11
CA VAL A 772 -0.53 -10.32 -27.89
C VAL A 772 -0.46 -9.07 -28.78
N LYS A 773 0.72 -8.45 -28.95
CA LYS A 773 0.96 -7.35 -29.92
C LYS A 773 0.58 -7.77 -31.35
N LEU A 774 0.95 -8.98 -31.76
CA LEU A 774 0.75 -9.51 -33.11
C LEU A 774 -0.67 -10.06 -33.39
N GLN A 775 -1.54 -10.16 -32.36
CA GLN A 775 -2.93 -10.60 -32.57
C GLN A 775 -3.74 -9.53 -33.33
N GLN A 776 -4.46 -9.96 -34.37
CA GLN A 776 -5.37 -9.12 -35.16
C GLN A 776 -6.67 -8.83 -34.39
N PHE A 777 -7.46 -7.83 -34.80
CA PHE A 777 -8.75 -7.49 -34.18
C PHE A 777 -9.67 -8.71 -34.01
N SER A 778 -9.70 -9.56 -35.04
CA SER A 778 -10.43 -10.84 -35.10
C SER A 778 -10.09 -11.84 -34.00
N GLY A 779 -8.95 -11.71 -33.32
CA GLY A 779 -8.40 -12.77 -32.46
C GLY A 779 -7.46 -13.74 -33.17
N SER A 780 -7.30 -13.62 -34.49
CA SER A 780 -6.39 -14.47 -35.28
C SER A 780 -4.96 -13.91 -35.32
N TRP A 781 -4.01 -14.77 -35.65
CA TRP A 781 -2.65 -14.38 -36.04
C TRP A 781 -2.44 -14.54 -37.55
N PRO A 782 -1.59 -13.69 -38.17
CA PRO A 782 -1.14 -13.88 -39.54
C PRO A 782 0.04 -14.87 -39.58
N LEU A 783 0.17 -15.64 -40.67
CA LEU A 783 1.34 -16.50 -40.89
C LEU A 783 2.52 -15.66 -41.39
N VAL A 784 3.26 -15.07 -40.45
CA VAL A 784 4.47 -14.29 -40.69
C VAL A 784 5.65 -14.86 -39.89
N ASP A 785 6.86 -14.64 -40.39
CA ASP A 785 8.07 -15.27 -39.85
C ASP A 785 8.34 -14.86 -38.40
N GLU A 786 7.91 -13.67 -37.97
CA GLU A 786 7.98 -13.20 -36.57
C GLU A 786 7.12 -14.04 -35.61
N VAL A 787 5.85 -14.32 -35.97
CA VAL A 787 4.97 -15.20 -35.18
C VAL A 787 5.56 -16.60 -35.13
N VAL A 788 6.07 -17.12 -36.26
CA VAL A 788 6.65 -18.46 -36.33
C VAL A 788 7.93 -18.59 -35.48
N ALA A 789 8.78 -17.56 -35.47
CA ALA A 789 9.98 -17.51 -34.63
C ALA A 789 9.65 -17.57 -33.13
N LEU A 790 8.56 -16.89 -32.70
CA LEU A 790 8.10 -16.91 -31.30
C LEU A 790 7.55 -18.27 -30.87
N LEU A 791 7.10 -19.11 -31.81
CA LEU A 791 6.64 -20.48 -31.53
C LEU A 791 7.79 -21.49 -31.45
N GLU A 792 9.03 -21.08 -31.75
CA GLU A 792 10.23 -21.94 -31.81
C GLU A 792 10.14 -23.10 -32.84
N ILE A 793 9.48 -22.88 -33.98
CA ILE A 793 9.24 -23.92 -35.01
C ILE A 793 9.71 -23.47 -36.40
N ASP A 794 10.17 -24.41 -37.24
CA ASP A 794 10.52 -24.16 -38.65
C ASP A 794 9.30 -23.76 -39.49
N ALA A 795 9.37 -22.60 -40.14
CA ALA A 795 8.34 -22.07 -41.04
C ALA A 795 8.06 -22.99 -42.25
N ALA A 796 9.03 -23.77 -42.72
CA ALA A 796 8.81 -24.77 -43.76
C ALA A 796 7.97 -25.95 -43.23
N MET A 797 8.17 -26.34 -41.97
CA MET A 797 7.39 -27.39 -41.31
C MET A 797 5.94 -26.94 -41.05
N VAL A 798 5.72 -25.71 -40.56
CA VAL A 798 4.36 -25.15 -40.35
C VAL A 798 3.51 -25.24 -41.61
N ARG A 799 4.09 -24.92 -42.78
CA ARG A 799 3.42 -24.99 -44.09
C ARG A 799 3.25 -26.42 -44.61
N LYS A 800 4.17 -27.33 -44.27
CA LYS A 800 4.16 -28.75 -44.69
C LYS A 800 3.11 -29.58 -43.94
N GLU A 801 2.98 -29.38 -42.62
CA GLU A 801 2.07 -30.13 -41.77
C GLU A 801 0.65 -29.53 -41.69
N LYS A 802 0.42 -28.37 -42.33
CA LYS A 802 -0.90 -27.73 -42.46
C LYS A 802 -1.94 -28.70 -43.05
N PRO A 803 -3.06 -29.00 -42.32
CA PRO A 803 -4.19 -29.72 -42.90
C PRO A 803 -4.79 -28.95 -44.09
N LYS A 804 -5.03 -29.64 -45.21
CA LYS A 804 -5.49 -28.98 -46.45
C LYS A 804 -6.91 -28.43 -46.36
N THR A 805 -7.80 -29.09 -45.63
CA THR A 805 -9.21 -28.71 -45.48
C THR A 805 -9.62 -28.87 -44.03
N TRP A 806 -10.63 -28.12 -43.61
CA TRP A 806 -11.20 -28.21 -42.25
C TRP A 806 -11.67 -29.63 -41.92
N GLN A 807 -12.25 -30.33 -42.89
CA GLN A 807 -12.68 -31.71 -42.78
C GLN A 807 -12.34 -32.48 -44.07
N ALA A 808 -11.99 -33.77 -43.96
CA ALA A 808 -11.63 -34.61 -45.11
C ALA A 808 -12.76 -34.78 -46.16
N SER A 809 -14.00 -34.51 -45.77
CA SER A 809 -15.22 -34.52 -46.60
C SER A 809 -15.61 -33.14 -47.16
N SER A 810 -14.95 -32.05 -46.71
CA SER A 810 -15.24 -30.68 -47.13
C SER A 810 -14.29 -30.21 -48.24
N GLN A 811 -14.76 -29.34 -49.13
CA GLN A 811 -13.91 -28.66 -50.13
C GLN A 811 -13.32 -27.34 -49.61
N ASN A 812 -13.70 -26.89 -48.40
CA ASN A 812 -13.27 -25.62 -47.84
C ASN A 812 -11.84 -25.75 -47.30
N GLU A 813 -10.91 -25.00 -47.86
CA GLU A 813 -9.50 -24.97 -47.42
C GLU A 813 -9.40 -24.45 -45.97
N LEU A 814 -8.47 -25.00 -45.20
CA LEU A 814 -8.06 -24.39 -43.93
C LEU A 814 -7.20 -23.16 -44.28
N SER A 815 -7.50 -21.98 -43.73
CA SER A 815 -6.68 -20.78 -44.00
C SER A 815 -5.37 -20.83 -43.23
N ASP A 816 -4.33 -20.18 -43.75
CA ASP A 816 -3.03 -20.08 -43.06
C ASP A 816 -3.18 -19.41 -41.69
N SER A 817 -4.02 -18.36 -41.61
CA SER A 817 -4.40 -17.70 -40.35
C SER A 817 -5.10 -18.63 -39.37
N ALA A 818 -5.96 -19.54 -39.82
CA ALA A 818 -6.61 -20.51 -38.92
C ALA A 818 -5.59 -21.51 -38.36
N TRP A 819 -4.68 -22.02 -39.20
CA TRP A 819 -3.66 -22.97 -38.77
C TRP A 819 -2.62 -22.35 -37.82
N ILE A 820 -2.08 -21.17 -38.12
CA ILE A 820 -1.14 -20.50 -37.21
C ILE A 820 -1.82 -20.09 -35.90
N THR A 821 -3.11 -19.70 -35.92
CA THR A 821 -3.87 -19.40 -34.70
C THR A 821 -4.02 -20.64 -33.82
N MET A 822 -4.27 -21.83 -34.40
CA MET A 822 -4.29 -23.08 -33.64
C MET A 822 -2.93 -23.44 -33.04
N LEU A 823 -1.82 -23.15 -33.75
CA LEU A 823 -0.46 -23.34 -33.24
C LEU A 823 -0.11 -22.36 -32.11
N VAL A 824 -0.54 -21.10 -32.19
CA VAL A 824 -0.36 -20.11 -31.11
C VAL A 824 -1.14 -20.52 -29.86
N ILE A 825 -2.40 -20.96 -29.99
CA ILE A 825 -3.18 -21.49 -28.86
C ILE A 825 -2.47 -22.70 -28.24
N ALA A 826 -2.06 -23.67 -29.06
CA ALA A 826 -1.35 -24.85 -28.58
C ALA A 826 0.00 -24.52 -27.93
N TYR A 827 0.68 -23.45 -28.33
CA TYR A 827 1.90 -22.97 -27.69
C TYR A 827 1.62 -22.37 -26.31
N PHE A 828 0.61 -21.51 -26.17
CA PHE A 828 0.17 -20.99 -24.86
C PHE A 828 -0.17 -22.13 -23.88
N GLU A 829 -1.01 -23.08 -24.32
CA GLU A 829 -1.44 -24.26 -23.56
C GLU A 829 -0.28 -25.22 -23.15
N LEU A 830 0.91 -25.13 -23.77
CA LEU A 830 2.01 -26.08 -23.57
C LEU A 830 3.33 -25.47 -23.07
N ARG A 831 3.54 -24.15 -23.24
CA ARG A 831 4.72 -23.41 -22.76
C ARG A 831 4.40 -22.46 -21.61
N HIS A 832 3.16 -22.01 -21.50
CA HIS A 832 2.73 -20.99 -20.54
C HIS A 832 1.52 -21.44 -19.71
N SER A 833 1.38 -22.75 -19.47
CA SER A 833 0.27 -23.32 -18.68
C SER A 833 0.21 -22.75 -17.26
N GLU A 834 1.36 -22.57 -16.62
CA GLU A 834 1.49 -21.93 -15.28
C GLU A 834 1.12 -20.43 -15.27
N SER A 835 0.78 -19.88 -16.44
CA SER A 835 0.47 -18.46 -16.66
C SER A 835 -0.84 -18.26 -17.43
N GLU A 836 -1.79 -19.21 -17.37
CA GLU A 836 -3.08 -19.13 -18.10
C GLU A 836 -3.80 -17.79 -17.87
N VAL A 837 -3.78 -17.28 -16.63
CA VAL A 837 -4.38 -15.99 -16.26
C VAL A 837 -3.84 -14.81 -17.09
N GLU A 838 -2.63 -14.90 -17.64
CA GLU A 838 -2.03 -13.84 -18.48
C GLU A 838 -2.52 -13.86 -19.93
N TRP A 839 -3.06 -14.99 -20.43
CA TRP A 839 -3.40 -15.18 -21.85
C TRP A 839 -4.80 -15.74 -22.13
N GLU A 840 -5.56 -16.20 -21.12
CA GLU A 840 -6.86 -16.85 -21.29
C GLU A 840 -7.86 -16.04 -22.11
N LEU A 841 -7.94 -14.72 -21.91
CA LEU A 841 -8.87 -13.84 -22.63
C LEU A 841 -8.47 -13.70 -24.12
N VAL A 842 -7.17 -13.64 -24.39
CA VAL A 842 -6.58 -13.56 -25.73
C VAL A 842 -6.83 -14.86 -26.51
N VAL A 843 -6.66 -16.01 -25.85
CA VAL A 843 -6.94 -17.34 -26.42
C VAL A 843 -8.44 -17.59 -26.55
N ARG A 844 -9.28 -17.21 -25.59
CA ARG A 844 -10.75 -17.32 -25.68
C ARG A 844 -11.29 -16.59 -26.91
N LYS A 845 -10.79 -15.38 -27.18
CA LYS A 845 -11.11 -14.59 -28.38
C LYS A 845 -10.67 -15.30 -29.66
N ALA A 846 -9.47 -15.87 -29.68
CA ALA A 846 -8.97 -16.67 -30.81
C ALA A 846 -9.82 -17.95 -31.04
N GLN A 847 -10.23 -18.63 -29.98
CA GLN A 847 -11.13 -19.80 -30.03
C GLN A 847 -12.53 -19.43 -30.54
N GLN A 848 -13.12 -18.32 -30.07
CA GLN A 848 -14.39 -17.78 -30.59
C GLN A 848 -14.30 -17.51 -32.10
N TRP A 849 -13.19 -16.93 -32.57
CA TRP A 849 -12.96 -16.72 -34.00
C TRP A 849 -12.78 -18.03 -34.78
N LEU A 850 -11.94 -18.97 -34.33
CA LEU A 850 -11.79 -20.28 -34.97
C LEU A 850 -13.13 -21.02 -35.08
N HIS A 851 -13.96 -20.95 -34.04
CA HIS A 851 -15.31 -21.51 -34.03
C HIS A 851 -16.25 -20.82 -35.05
N SER A 852 -16.11 -19.51 -35.24
CA SER A 852 -16.83 -18.78 -36.30
C SER A 852 -16.44 -19.28 -37.70
N GLN A 853 -15.15 -19.59 -37.91
CA GLN A 853 -14.66 -20.11 -39.20
C GLN A 853 -15.10 -21.56 -39.41
N ALA A 854 -15.04 -22.42 -38.38
CA ALA A 854 -15.55 -23.78 -38.44
C ALA A 854 -17.06 -23.83 -38.76
N LYS A 855 -17.86 -22.88 -38.24
CA LYS A 855 -19.29 -22.73 -38.56
C LYS A 855 -19.60 -22.40 -40.03
N LEU A 856 -18.61 -21.95 -40.82
CA LEU A 856 -18.74 -21.79 -42.28
C LEU A 856 -18.62 -23.13 -43.03
N VAL A 857 -18.19 -24.20 -42.36
CA VAL A 857 -18.01 -25.55 -42.92
C VAL A 857 -19.01 -26.54 -42.32
N GLU A 858 -19.25 -26.43 -41.01
CA GLU A 858 -20.14 -27.28 -40.22
C GLU A 858 -21.13 -26.40 -39.43
N PRO A 859 -22.38 -26.22 -39.88
CA PRO A 859 -23.33 -25.32 -39.23
C PRO A 859 -23.72 -25.71 -37.79
N SER A 860 -23.54 -26.98 -37.39
CA SER A 860 -23.86 -27.43 -36.03
C SER A 860 -22.81 -26.96 -35.03
N THR A 861 -23.21 -26.12 -34.06
CA THR A 861 -22.33 -25.62 -32.98
C THR A 861 -21.51 -26.73 -32.32
N THR A 862 -22.13 -27.87 -31.97
CA THR A 862 -21.43 -28.97 -31.30
C THR A 862 -20.38 -29.64 -32.20
N ALA A 863 -20.68 -29.81 -33.49
CA ALA A 863 -19.75 -30.44 -34.43
C ALA A 863 -18.65 -29.49 -34.90
N ALA A 864 -18.94 -28.19 -35.07
CA ALA A 864 -17.95 -27.14 -35.33
C ALA A 864 -16.94 -27.03 -34.18
N LYS A 865 -17.39 -27.13 -32.92
CA LYS A 865 -16.49 -27.16 -31.76
C LYS A 865 -15.59 -28.40 -31.80
N ALA A 866 -16.16 -29.59 -31.96
CA ALA A 866 -15.41 -30.84 -32.06
C ALA A 866 -14.41 -30.87 -33.25
N LEU A 867 -14.69 -30.10 -34.32
CA LEU A 867 -13.78 -29.92 -35.45
C LEU A 867 -12.56 -29.06 -35.07
N CYS A 868 -12.79 -27.94 -34.38
CA CYS A 868 -11.70 -27.12 -33.80
C CYS A 868 -10.87 -27.94 -32.79
N ASP A 869 -11.52 -28.61 -31.84
CA ASP A 869 -10.84 -29.40 -30.78
C ASP A 869 -9.91 -30.47 -31.39
N LYS A 870 -10.35 -31.13 -32.47
CA LYS A 870 -9.55 -32.12 -33.20
C LYS A 870 -8.33 -31.52 -33.90
N LEU A 871 -8.47 -30.35 -34.52
CA LEU A 871 -7.38 -29.68 -35.22
C LEU A 871 -6.39 -29.03 -34.23
N LEU A 872 -6.87 -28.54 -33.09
CA LEU A 872 -6.04 -28.08 -31.97
C LEU A 872 -5.17 -29.21 -31.39
N GLU A 873 -5.69 -30.44 -31.29
CA GLU A 873 -4.84 -31.57 -30.85
C GLU A 873 -3.76 -31.94 -31.87
N GLN A 874 -3.99 -31.72 -33.18
CA GLN A 874 -2.93 -31.83 -34.19
C GLN A 874 -1.89 -30.72 -34.05
N ALA A 875 -2.32 -29.48 -33.78
CA ALA A 875 -1.42 -28.37 -33.48
C ALA A 875 -0.56 -28.67 -32.23
N ARG A 876 -1.15 -29.12 -31.13
CA ARG A 876 -0.44 -29.57 -29.91
C ARG A 876 0.57 -30.68 -30.18
N GLN A 877 0.24 -31.64 -31.04
CA GLN A 877 1.20 -32.68 -31.45
C GLN A 877 2.38 -32.08 -32.22
N LEU A 878 2.16 -31.08 -33.08
CA LEU A 878 3.25 -30.38 -33.78
C LEU A 878 4.11 -29.54 -32.83
N ILE A 879 3.51 -28.83 -31.86
CA ILE A 879 4.26 -28.14 -30.81
C ILE A 879 5.10 -29.16 -30.02
N ARG A 880 4.47 -30.16 -29.38
CA ARG A 880 5.13 -31.17 -28.53
C ARG A 880 6.29 -31.90 -29.21
N THR A 881 6.19 -32.18 -30.51
CA THR A 881 7.24 -32.90 -31.25
C THR A 881 8.43 -32.03 -31.66
N ASN A 882 8.28 -30.70 -31.69
CA ASN A 882 9.34 -29.77 -32.04
C ASN A 882 9.92 -28.99 -30.85
N MET A 883 9.31 -29.07 -29.66
CA MET A 883 9.90 -28.47 -28.45
C MET A 883 11.26 -29.10 -28.16
N HIS A 884 12.34 -28.34 -28.42
CA HIS A 884 13.66 -28.70 -27.93
C HIS A 884 13.61 -28.77 -26.40
N THR A 885 14.04 -29.90 -25.85
CA THR A 885 14.10 -30.07 -24.39
C THR A 885 15.12 -29.10 -23.83
N PRO A 886 14.78 -28.25 -22.83
CA PRO A 886 15.74 -27.33 -22.25
C PRO A 886 16.98 -28.08 -21.73
N THR A 887 18.16 -27.68 -22.20
CA THR A 887 19.42 -28.11 -21.58
C THR A 887 19.50 -27.49 -20.19
N LYS A 888 19.61 -28.36 -19.18
CA LYS A 888 19.80 -27.98 -17.77
C LYS A 888 21.07 -27.18 -17.51
#